data_AF-A0A7D8ZPP2-F1
#
_entry.id   AF-A0A7D8ZPP2-F1
#
_cell.length_a   1.000
_cell.length_b   1.000
_cell.length_c   1.000
_cell.angle_alpha   90.00
_cell.angle_beta   90.00
_cell.angle_gamma   90.00
#
_symmetry.space_group_name_H-M   'P 1'
#
loop_
_entity.id
_entity.type
_entity.pdbx_description
1 polymer ?
#
loop_
_entity_poly.entity_id
_entity_poly.type
_entity_poly.pdbx_seq_one_letter_code
_entity_poly.pdbx_strand_id
1 'polypeptide(L)'
;MPSRDHQFGSSTQSAPLLAAAQTPAGAYSRLAEQNRSSEASLASSYEQTGSARYGPSAGQPGMPPSSFSSATNARYGPTANLSPASSSASHANRFTPGVTSESVALRGPAPGSHSYDHDEEIDDKLHTFTAADRKDLSAPFSFSSWRGWSNALTLFVLLAGFVMLFAGYPIINYYRDNENSNGGNTAGYNLGGINGTGQYPELSNFPTLIDPDTPESAKIWNSPFDDSGKQWNLVFSDEFNQPGRTFYPGDDPFFTAVDIHYWPTNDLEWYDPGAVTTRDGHLVLTLTQQPIHNLMFKSGMVQSWNQLCFFKNAYIEVSASLPGVNDVSGFWPGIWTMGNLGRPGYGATNDGLWPYSYSSCDVGIMPNQTYATNNGTGPTAALNTGDPNPLYGGSLSFLPGQRLSACPCPGDTDHPGPPGVGRGAVEIDIIEAQIDPRVEKGAMSQSAQFAPFDDYYQYDNSTRSTKIWDPSVTHFNSYLGGVYQEAVSGVSYVDNAVYANVSGEFRTFGVEWSADLTNRQNGYVGWINQGKPAWQMYPSSVGPNPRVEIGQRLISEEPMALIFNLGMSNNFDLVRFSDMIFPNEMRIDYVRVYQKEGGSVGCDPEERPTAAYIERHKDAYNNPNLTTWPAAGGTYPKNQFGGC
;
A
#
# COMPACT_ATOMS: atom_id res chain seq x y z
N MET A 1 41.26 -59.14 -13.23
CA MET A 1 40.10 -60.06 -13.31
C MET A 1 40.26 -61.10 -12.21
N PRO A 2 39.25 -61.54 -11.42
CA PRO A 2 37.79 -61.25 -11.39
C PRO A 2 37.23 -60.78 -10.00
N SER A 3 35.91 -60.48 -9.96
CA SER A 3 34.91 -60.47 -8.85
C SER A 3 35.19 -59.84 -7.46
N ARG A 4 34.30 -58.95 -6.99
CA ARG A 4 33.35 -59.15 -5.85
C ARG A 4 32.55 -57.89 -5.46
N ASP A 5 31.34 -58.16 -4.96
CA ASP A 5 30.29 -57.26 -4.45
C ASP A 5 30.67 -56.32 -3.30
N HIS A 6 29.94 -55.20 -3.17
CA HIS A 6 29.32 -54.78 -1.90
C HIS A 6 28.21 -53.71 -2.10
N GLN A 7 27.13 -53.88 -1.31
CA GLN A 7 25.90 -53.08 -1.19
C GLN A 7 26.05 -51.75 -0.40
N PHE A 8 24.91 -51.03 -0.32
CA PHE A 8 24.52 -49.81 0.43
C PHE A 8 24.65 -48.52 -0.40
N GLY A 9 23.63 -47.72 -0.72
CA GLY A 9 22.26 -47.57 -0.23
C GLY A 9 22.04 -46.10 0.15
N SER A 10 21.38 -45.28 -0.69
CA SER A 10 20.64 -44.09 -0.26
C SER A 10 19.69 -43.58 -1.37
N SER A 11 18.65 -42.91 -0.91
CA SER A 11 17.39 -42.48 -1.54
C SER A 11 17.50 -41.68 -2.85
N THR A 12 16.76 -42.08 -3.87
CA THR A 12 16.37 -41.21 -4.99
C THR A 12 15.08 -40.45 -4.66
N GLN A 13 15.19 -39.17 -4.25
CA GLN A 13 14.18 -38.18 -4.59
C GLN A 13 14.30 -37.91 -6.09
N SER A 14 13.21 -38.10 -6.82
CA SER A 14 13.11 -37.66 -8.22
C SER A 14 11.82 -36.84 -8.35
N ALA A 15 12.02 -35.57 -8.70
CA ALA A 15 10.99 -34.59 -9.00
C ALA A 15 10.16 -35.01 -10.22
N PRO A 16 8.88 -34.61 -10.26
CA PRO A 16 8.31 -34.17 -11.53
C PRO A 16 7.41 -32.94 -11.32
N LEU A 17 7.95 -31.72 -11.44
CA LEU A 17 7.14 -30.49 -11.45
C LEU A 17 7.80 -29.43 -12.35
N LEU A 18 7.77 -29.64 -13.67
CA LEU A 18 8.14 -28.62 -14.68
C LEU A 18 7.21 -28.63 -15.91
N ALA A 19 6.22 -29.53 -15.98
CA ALA A 19 5.41 -29.70 -17.19
C ALA A 19 4.11 -28.88 -17.22
N ALA A 20 3.68 -28.27 -16.10
CA ALA A 20 2.38 -27.59 -16.02
C ALA A 20 2.43 -26.07 -16.27
N ALA A 21 3.62 -25.48 -16.39
CA ALA A 21 3.79 -24.02 -16.62
C ALA A 21 4.09 -23.67 -18.09
N GLN A 22 4.15 -24.65 -18.99
CA GLN A 22 4.46 -24.46 -20.41
C GLN A 22 3.21 -24.50 -21.28
N THR A 23 2.34 -23.51 -21.15
CA THR A 23 1.37 -23.20 -22.22
C THR A 23 1.61 -21.76 -22.67
N PRO A 24 2.15 -21.52 -23.88
CA PRO A 24 2.37 -20.18 -24.39
C PRO A 24 1.01 -19.62 -24.85
N ALA A 25 0.38 -18.80 -24.00
CA ALA A 25 -0.52 -17.76 -24.51
C ALA A 25 0.36 -16.68 -25.15
N GLY A 26 0.01 -16.22 -26.35
CA GLY A 26 0.83 -15.29 -27.13
C GLY A 26 1.24 -14.06 -26.31
N ALA A 27 2.53 -13.97 -25.98
CA ALA A 27 3.12 -12.88 -25.23
C ALA A 27 3.60 -11.79 -26.21
N TYR A 28 3.07 -10.58 -26.04
CA TYR A 28 3.63 -9.36 -26.63
C TYR A 28 4.76 -8.89 -25.72
N SER A 29 6.01 -9.14 -26.11
CA SER A 29 7.18 -8.56 -25.43
C SER A 29 7.31 -7.08 -25.84
N ARG A 30 7.43 -6.18 -24.85
CA ARG A 30 7.58 -4.72 -25.04
C ARG A 30 8.79 -4.30 -25.91
N LEU A 31 9.72 -5.21 -26.20
CA LEU A 31 10.92 -4.95 -27.01
C LEU A 31 10.98 -5.76 -28.33
N ALA A 32 10.01 -6.63 -28.61
CA ALA A 32 10.09 -7.55 -29.76
C ALA A 32 9.45 -7.04 -31.07
N GLU A 33 8.85 -5.85 -31.10
CA GLU A 33 8.40 -5.22 -32.35
C GLU A 33 9.53 -4.42 -33.01
N GLN A 34 10.58 -5.11 -33.45
CA GLN A 34 11.47 -4.59 -34.48
C GLN A 34 11.52 -5.57 -35.65
N ASN A 35 10.91 -5.14 -36.77
CA ASN A 35 11.02 -5.68 -38.12
C ASN A 35 10.34 -7.02 -38.44
N ARG A 36 9.01 -7.00 -38.52
CA ARG A 36 8.28 -7.81 -39.54
C ARG A 36 7.47 -6.92 -40.48
N SER A 37 8.17 -6.01 -41.15
CA SER A 37 7.66 -5.34 -42.35
C SER A 37 8.65 -5.51 -43.49
N SER A 38 8.65 -6.68 -44.10
CA SER A 38 8.98 -6.87 -45.51
C SER A 38 8.65 -8.30 -45.95
N GLU A 39 7.76 -8.36 -46.95
CA GLU A 39 7.54 -9.42 -47.93
C GLU A 39 6.66 -10.66 -47.59
N ALA A 40 5.80 -10.90 -48.58
CA ALA A 40 5.13 -12.13 -48.99
C ALA A 40 3.85 -12.57 -48.27
N SER A 41 2.74 -12.18 -48.90
CA SER A 41 1.50 -12.94 -49.05
C SER A 41 1.73 -14.45 -49.21
N LEU A 42 1.06 -15.26 -48.39
CA LEU A 42 0.42 -16.50 -48.84
C LEU A 42 -0.53 -17.02 -47.75
N ALA A 43 -1.79 -17.19 -48.14
CA ALA A 43 -2.85 -17.77 -47.34
C ALA A 43 -2.55 -19.25 -47.02
N SER A 44 -2.83 -19.67 -45.79
CA SER A 44 -3.20 -21.05 -45.48
C SER A 44 -4.11 -21.08 -44.26
N SER A 45 -5.36 -21.46 -44.52
CA SER A 45 -6.36 -21.88 -43.56
C SER A 45 -5.84 -23.00 -42.65
N TYR A 46 -5.96 -22.82 -41.34
CA TYR A 46 -6.07 -23.93 -40.40
C TYR A 46 -7.09 -23.56 -39.32
N GLU A 47 -8.25 -24.20 -39.38
CA GLU A 47 -9.23 -24.23 -38.30
C GLU A 47 -8.61 -24.96 -37.10
N GLN A 48 -8.61 -24.33 -35.93
CA GLN A 48 -8.56 -25.07 -34.69
C GLN A 48 -9.51 -24.45 -33.68
N THR A 49 -10.63 -25.14 -33.51
CA THR A 49 -11.68 -24.92 -32.52
C THR A 49 -11.13 -25.14 -31.10
N GLY A 50 -11.28 -24.13 -30.24
CA GLY A 50 -10.97 -24.22 -28.81
C GLY A 50 -11.17 -22.89 -28.10
N SER A 51 -12.42 -22.44 -27.99
CA SER A 51 -12.76 -21.17 -27.34
C SER A 51 -13.01 -21.39 -25.84
N ALA A 52 -12.15 -20.81 -24.99
CA ALA A 52 -12.48 -20.50 -23.60
C ALA A 52 -12.99 -19.05 -23.56
N ARG A 53 -14.30 -18.90 -23.38
CA ARG A 53 -14.99 -17.61 -23.24
C ARG A 53 -14.93 -17.18 -21.77
N TYR A 54 -14.31 -16.05 -21.49
CA TYR A 54 -14.65 -15.22 -20.33
C TYR A 54 -14.70 -13.77 -20.80
N GLY A 55 -15.92 -13.28 -20.98
CA GLY A 55 -16.25 -11.87 -21.18
C GLY A 55 -17.61 -11.63 -20.50
N PRO A 56 -17.82 -10.51 -19.81
CA PRO A 56 -19.03 -10.31 -19.02
C PRO A 56 -20.18 -9.88 -19.94
N SER A 57 -21.28 -10.64 -19.93
CA SER A 57 -22.52 -10.31 -20.63
C SER A 57 -23.54 -9.68 -19.67
N ALA A 58 -24.15 -8.58 -20.10
CA ALA A 58 -25.17 -7.81 -19.41
C ALA A 58 -26.60 -8.40 -19.55
N GLY A 59 -27.45 -8.23 -18.51
CA GLY A 59 -28.90 -7.93 -18.65
C GLY A 59 -29.98 -8.87 -18.05
N GLN A 60 -30.56 -8.45 -16.90
CA GLN A 60 -32.03 -8.35 -16.58
C GLN A 60 -32.88 -9.64 -16.25
N PRO A 61 -34.07 -9.55 -15.57
CA PRO A 61 -34.25 -9.83 -14.14
C PRO A 61 -35.19 -11.03 -13.80
N GLY A 62 -35.06 -11.62 -12.60
CA GLY A 62 -35.98 -12.64 -12.10
C GLY A 62 -35.86 -12.93 -10.59
N MET A 63 -36.99 -12.87 -9.90
CA MET A 63 -37.23 -13.03 -8.45
C MET A 63 -37.04 -14.49 -7.91
N PRO A 64 -37.07 -14.72 -6.57
CA PRO A 64 -36.11 -15.54 -5.83
C PRO A 64 -36.56 -16.99 -5.54
N PRO A 65 -35.71 -17.82 -4.89
CA PRO A 65 -36.11 -18.24 -3.54
C PRO A 65 -34.98 -18.49 -2.51
N SER A 66 -35.38 -18.34 -1.24
CA SER A 66 -34.99 -19.09 -0.02
C SER A 66 -33.54 -19.11 0.47
N SER A 67 -33.31 -18.26 1.46
CA SER A 67 -32.66 -18.53 2.76
C SER A 67 -32.17 -19.96 3.04
N PHE A 68 -30.86 -20.09 3.25
CA PHE A 68 -30.27 -21.05 4.18
C PHE A 68 -29.34 -20.30 5.15
N SER A 69 -29.74 -20.30 6.41
CA SER A 69 -28.93 -19.90 7.55
C SER A 69 -27.89 -20.97 7.86
N SER A 70 -26.61 -20.60 7.88
CA SER A 70 -25.59 -21.33 8.63
C SER A 70 -24.78 -20.32 9.44
N ALA A 71 -25.00 -20.35 10.74
CA ALA A 71 -24.26 -19.59 11.71
C ALA A 71 -22.92 -20.27 12.01
N THR A 72 -21.82 -19.57 11.77
CA THR A 72 -20.56 -19.81 12.49
C THR A 72 -19.91 -18.45 12.76
N ASN A 73 -20.17 -17.94 13.97
CA ASN A 73 -19.44 -16.82 14.55
C ASN A 73 -17.99 -17.26 14.82
N ALA A 74 -17.03 -16.69 14.09
CA ALA A 74 -15.63 -16.66 14.50
C ALA A 74 -15.24 -15.20 14.76
N ARG A 75 -15.23 -14.83 16.05
CA ARG A 75 -14.69 -13.55 16.52
C ARG A 75 -13.16 -13.63 16.48
N TYR A 76 -12.53 -12.80 15.67
CA TYR A 76 -11.12 -12.45 15.80
C TYR A 76 -10.96 -11.29 16.78
N GLY A 77 -10.08 -11.47 17.76
CA GLY A 77 -9.53 -10.44 18.63
C GLY A 77 -8.19 -10.96 19.17
N PRO A 78 -7.11 -10.16 19.21
CA PRO A 78 -5.81 -10.64 19.63
C PRO A 78 -5.72 -10.67 21.15
N THR A 79 -5.38 -11.82 21.72
CA THR A 79 -4.81 -11.89 23.07
C THR A 79 -3.40 -12.47 22.95
N ALA A 80 -2.41 -11.62 23.19
CA ALA A 80 -1.02 -12.01 23.31
C ALA A 80 -0.82 -12.75 24.62
N ASN A 81 -0.42 -14.02 24.55
CA ASN A 81 0.13 -14.78 25.66
C ASN A 81 1.67 -14.71 25.58
N LEU A 82 2.28 -13.91 26.45
CA LEU A 82 3.73 -13.92 26.69
C LEU A 82 4.03 -14.95 27.80
N SER A 83 4.85 -15.95 27.48
CA SER A 83 5.47 -16.84 28.48
C SER A 83 6.80 -16.23 28.93
N PRO A 84 7.08 -16.13 30.25
CA PRO A 84 8.36 -15.68 30.77
C PRO A 84 9.36 -16.84 30.89
N ALA A 85 10.62 -16.57 30.55
CA ALA A 85 11.73 -17.46 30.83
C ALA A 85 12.06 -17.47 32.34
N SER A 86 12.33 -18.66 32.85
CA SER A 86 12.59 -19.02 34.24
C SER A 86 13.96 -18.56 34.77
N SER A 87 14.00 -18.18 36.05
CA SER A 87 15.12 -18.50 36.94
C SER A 87 14.62 -18.99 38.32
N SER A 88 15.00 -20.24 38.61
CA SER A 88 15.21 -20.90 39.92
C SER A 88 14.06 -21.17 40.90
N ALA A 89 13.80 -22.48 41.01
CA ALA A 89 13.83 -23.30 42.24
C ALA A 89 12.59 -23.40 43.16
N SER A 90 11.86 -24.50 42.90
CA SER A 90 11.46 -25.58 43.84
C SER A 90 10.38 -25.38 44.91
N HIS A 91 9.41 -26.31 44.81
CA HIS A 91 8.59 -26.94 45.85
C HIS A 91 7.32 -26.23 46.37
N ALA A 92 6.17 -26.74 45.90
CA ALA A 92 5.23 -27.56 46.70
C ALA A 92 3.74 -27.15 46.60
N ASN A 93 2.95 -28.18 46.30
CA ASN A 93 1.60 -28.50 46.77
C ASN A 93 0.39 -27.62 46.40
N ARG A 94 -0.45 -28.25 45.55
CA ARG A 94 -1.91 -28.13 45.48
C ARG A 94 -2.52 -28.15 46.89
N PHE A 95 -3.54 -27.32 47.13
CA PHE A 95 -4.94 -27.75 47.33
C PHE A 95 -5.86 -26.52 47.46
N THR A 96 -6.98 -26.57 46.75
CA THR A 96 -8.11 -25.62 46.88
C THR A 96 -8.95 -25.92 48.13
N PRO A 97 -9.72 -24.93 48.63
CA PRO A 97 -10.36 -24.99 49.93
C PRO A 97 -11.71 -25.73 49.88
N GLY A 98 -11.93 -26.58 50.88
CA GLY A 98 -13.23 -27.13 51.23
C GLY A 98 -13.94 -26.26 52.28
N VAL A 99 -15.26 -26.17 52.15
CA VAL A 99 -16.18 -25.56 53.13
C VAL A 99 -16.87 -26.70 53.89
N THR A 100 -16.81 -26.69 55.22
CA THR A 100 -17.93 -26.73 56.20
C THR A 100 -17.47 -27.25 57.57
N SER A 101 -17.42 -26.31 58.53
CA SER A 101 -17.94 -26.35 59.92
C SER A 101 -17.85 -27.58 60.85
N GLU A 102 -17.44 -27.23 62.08
CA GLU A 102 -17.86 -27.71 63.43
C GLU A 102 -16.94 -28.63 64.28
N SER A 103 -16.21 -27.95 65.17
CA SER A 103 -15.93 -28.18 66.61
C SER A 103 -16.11 -29.56 67.26
N VAL A 104 -15.14 -29.95 68.09
CA VAL A 104 -15.24 -30.20 69.55
C VAL A 104 -13.83 -30.38 70.16
N ALA A 105 -13.65 -29.93 71.39
CA ALA A 105 -12.39 -29.77 72.11
C ALA A 105 -12.04 -30.90 73.12
N LEU A 106 -10.78 -30.86 73.55
CA LEU A 106 -10.25 -31.01 74.94
C LEU A 106 -9.69 -32.35 75.48
N ARG A 107 -8.42 -32.26 75.92
CA ARG A 107 -7.71 -32.80 77.14
C ARG A 107 -6.30 -33.27 76.72
N GLY A 108 -5.14 -32.69 77.08
CA GLY A 108 -4.59 -32.22 78.37
C GLY A 108 -3.88 -33.39 79.10
N PRO A 109 -2.76 -33.23 79.86
CA PRO A 109 -1.60 -32.35 79.76
C PRO A 109 -0.20 -33.08 79.87
N ALA A 110 0.88 -32.29 79.72
CA ALA A 110 2.34 -32.60 79.63
C ALA A 110 3.02 -33.08 80.96
N PRO A 111 4.37 -33.32 81.13
CA PRO A 111 5.46 -32.34 80.84
C PRO A 111 6.91 -32.84 80.56
N GLY A 112 7.75 -31.87 80.12
CA GLY A 112 9.23 -31.81 80.22
C GLY A 112 9.94 -31.55 78.88
N SER A 113 10.82 -30.58 78.60
CA SER A 113 11.30 -29.28 79.14
C SER A 113 12.72 -29.06 78.57
N HIS A 114 12.99 -27.91 77.92
CA HIS A 114 14.27 -27.15 77.74
C HIS A 114 14.22 -26.42 76.37
N SER A 115 13.79 -25.14 76.33
CA SER A 115 14.55 -23.89 76.54
C SER A 115 15.30 -23.41 75.29
N TYR A 116 14.70 -22.42 74.61
CA TYR A 116 15.36 -21.22 74.08
C TYR A 116 14.28 -20.12 74.05
N ASP A 117 14.58 -18.98 74.66
CA ASP A 117 13.73 -17.78 74.67
C ASP A 117 13.44 -17.32 73.24
N HIS A 118 12.17 -17.05 72.93
CA HIS A 118 11.78 -16.07 71.93
C HIS A 118 10.99 -15.01 72.68
N ASP A 119 11.49 -13.79 72.64
CA ASP A 119 10.80 -12.60 73.13
C ASP A 119 9.39 -12.55 72.54
N GLU A 120 8.39 -12.24 73.35
CA GLU A 120 7.01 -11.96 72.89
C GLU A 120 7.07 -10.86 71.82
N GLU A 121 6.68 -11.18 70.58
CA GLU A 121 6.71 -10.21 69.49
C GLU A 121 5.57 -9.20 69.69
N ILE A 122 5.84 -7.94 69.37
CA ILE A 122 4.94 -6.79 69.61
C ILE A 122 3.57 -6.96 68.91
N ASP A 123 3.48 -7.85 67.94
CA ASP A 123 2.28 -8.17 67.16
C ASP A 123 1.44 -9.34 67.73
N ASP A 124 1.91 -10.06 68.75
CA ASP A 124 1.13 -11.12 69.42
C ASP A 124 -0.19 -10.56 69.98
N LYS A 125 -0.17 -9.30 70.41
CA LYS A 125 -1.34 -8.54 70.87
C LYS A 125 -2.37 -8.26 69.77
N LEU A 126 -1.99 -8.35 68.50
CA LEU A 126 -2.85 -8.20 67.32
C LEU A 126 -3.46 -9.54 66.87
N HIS A 127 -2.92 -10.66 67.35
CA HIS A 127 -3.28 -12.01 66.92
C HIS A 127 -3.98 -12.84 68.00
N THR A 128 -3.95 -12.43 69.28
CA THR A 128 -4.71 -13.06 70.36
C THR A 128 -5.94 -12.23 70.76
N PHE A 129 -7.07 -12.42 70.09
CA PHE A 129 -8.33 -11.83 70.54
C PHE A 129 -8.84 -12.54 71.79
N THR A 130 -8.85 -11.86 72.94
CA THR A 130 -9.42 -12.45 74.16
C THR A 130 -10.96 -12.44 74.08
N ALA A 131 -11.62 -13.37 74.77
CA ALA A 131 -13.08 -13.42 74.81
C ALA A 131 -13.73 -12.14 75.44
N ALA A 132 -12.93 -11.27 76.06
CA ALA A 132 -13.34 -9.97 76.56
C ALA A 132 -13.37 -8.87 75.46
N ASP A 133 -12.59 -9.03 74.39
CA ASP A 133 -12.50 -8.07 73.26
C ASP A 133 -13.63 -8.24 72.22
N ARG A 134 -14.48 -9.28 72.38
CA ARG A 134 -15.71 -9.46 71.59
C ARG A 134 -16.89 -8.61 72.09
N LYS A 135 -16.64 -7.56 72.87
CA LYS A 135 -17.68 -6.62 73.29
C LYS A 135 -17.69 -5.41 72.36
N ASP A 136 -18.78 -5.34 71.60
CA ASP A 136 -19.31 -4.15 70.94
C ASP A 136 -18.78 -3.83 69.53
N LEU A 137 -19.18 -4.66 68.55
CA LEU A 137 -19.05 -4.37 67.12
C LEU A 137 -20.20 -3.51 66.57
N SER A 138 -21.11 -3.03 67.41
CA SER A 138 -22.06 -1.98 67.02
C SER A 138 -21.40 -0.61 67.17
N ALA A 139 -20.55 -0.23 66.22
CA ALA A 139 -20.24 1.19 66.06
C ALA A 139 -21.56 1.90 65.66
N PRO A 140 -22.13 2.79 66.49
CA PRO A 140 -23.34 3.49 66.10
C PRO A 140 -23.01 4.40 64.91
N PHE A 141 -23.81 4.32 63.84
CA PHE A 141 -23.72 5.28 62.74
C PHE A 141 -24.01 6.68 63.30
N SER A 142 -22.94 7.45 63.50
CA SER A 142 -23.01 8.77 64.15
C SER A 142 -22.89 9.87 63.11
N PHE A 143 -23.96 10.65 62.94
CA PHE A 143 -23.99 11.83 62.06
C PHE A 143 -23.03 12.95 62.49
N SER A 144 -22.48 12.90 63.71
CA SER A 144 -21.52 13.87 64.24
C SER A 144 -20.05 13.46 64.05
N SER A 145 -19.78 12.33 63.40
CA SER A 145 -18.41 11.93 63.07
C SER A 145 -17.90 12.73 61.88
N TRP A 146 -17.08 13.74 62.15
CA TRP A 146 -16.38 14.50 61.11
C TRP A 146 -15.55 13.59 60.19
N ARG A 147 -14.92 12.53 60.73
CA ARG A 147 -14.19 11.53 59.94
C ARG A 147 -15.09 10.76 58.97
N GLY A 148 -16.32 10.44 59.39
CA GLY A 148 -17.30 9.79 58.53
C GLY A 148 -17.70 10.66 57.33
N TRP A 149 -17.96 11.95 57.60
CA TRP A 149 -18.24 12.93 56.55
C TRP A 149 -17.04 13.18 55.63
N SER A 150 -15.82 13.24 56.16
CA SER A 150 -14.61 13.35 55.34
C SER A 150 -14.45 12.16 54.40
N ASN A 151 -14.61 10.93 54.88
CA ASN A 151 -14.51 9.73 54.04
C ASN A 151 -15.62 9.69 52.97
N ALA A 152 -16.86 10.04 53.33
CA ALA A 152 -17.97 10.11 52.40
C ALA A 152 -17.75 11.19 51.31
N LEU A 153 -17.23 12.35 51.69
CA LEU A 153 -16.87 13.42 50.76
C LEU A 153 -15.75 12.98 49.81
N THR A 154 -14.71 12.32 50.31
CA THR A 154 -13.62 11.78 49.48
C THR A 154 -14.16 10.77 48.47
N LEU A 155 -15.03 9.85 48.89
CA LEU A 155 -15.69 8.89 48.00
C LEU A 155 -16.54 9.59 46.94
N PHE A 156 -17.30 10.61 47.32
CA PHE A 156 -18.10 11.39 46.37
C PHE A 156 -17.23 12.10 45.34
N VAL A 157 -16.11 12.73 45.76
CA VAL A 157 -15.18 13.41 44.84
C VAL A 157 -14.53 12.42 43.88
N LEU A 158 -14.11 11.25 44.36
CA LEU A 158 -13.53 10.21 43.50
C LEU A 158 -14.57 9.71 42.48
N LEU A 159 -15.80 9.46 42.92
CA LEU A 159 -16.86 8.95 42.04
C LEU A 159 -17.29 10.00 41.01
N ALA A 160 -17.42 11.26 41.41
CA ALA A 160 -17.65 12.38 40.51
C ALA A 160 -16.49 12.56 39.52
N GLY A 161 -15.24 12.39 39.97
CA GLY A 161 -14.06 12.38 39.12
C GLY A 161 -14.10 11.27 38.07
N PHE A 162 -14.50 10.06 38.46
CA PHE A 162 -14.66 8.94 37.52
C PHE A 162 -15.76 9.17 36.49
N VAL A 163 -16.92 9.68 36.91
CA VAL A 163 -18.01 10.02 35.97
C VAL A 163 -17.57 11.15 35.04
N MET A 164 -16.87 12.15 35.56
CA MET A 164 -16.35 13.23 34.74
C MET A 164 -15.28 12.75 33.76
N LEU A 165 -14.42 11.80 34.14
CA LEU A 165 -13.39 11.26 33.27
C LEU A 165 -13.96 10.36 32.16
N PHE A 166 -14.91 9.49 32.48
CA PHE A 166 -15.40 8.47 31.55
C PHE A 166 -16.69 8.83 30.81
N ALA A 167 -17.50 9.75 31.35
CA ALA A 167 -18.73 10.21 30.69
C ALA A 167 -18.69 11.72 30.39
N GLY A 168 -18.25 12.54 31.35
CA GLY A 168 -18.22 14.00 31.18
C GLY A 168 -17.22 14.47 30.12
N TYR A 169 -15.99 13.96 30.14
CA TYR A 169 -14.92 14.35 29.24
C TYR A 169 -15.23 14.01 27.78
N PRO A 170 -15.68 12.80 27.42
CA PRO A 170 -16.09 12.50 26.04
C PRO A 170 -17.23 13.39 25.53
N ILE A 171 -18.23 13.69 26.38
CA ILE A 171 -19.37 14.54 26.01
C ILE A 171 -18.91 15.99 25.79
N ILE A 172 -18.10 16.54 26.70
CA ILE A 172 -17.57 17.90 26.55
C ILE A 172 -16.66 18.00 25.34
N ASN A 173 -15.80 17.00 25.10
CA ASN A 173 -14.93 16.96 23.93
C ASN A 173 -15.75 16.97 22.63
N TYR A 174 -16.77 16.11 22.55
CA TYR A 174 -17.68 16.04 21.39
C TYR A 174 -18.37 17.38 21.08
N TYR A 175 -18.78 18.14 22.11
CA TYR A 175 -19.46 19.42 21.91
C TYR A 175 -18.51 20.62 21.74
N ARG A 176 -17.24 20.50 22.14
CA ARG A 176 -16.26 21.59 22.05
C ARG A 176 -15.43 21.55 20.76
N ASP A 177 -15.29 20.39 20.14
CA ASP A 177 -14.47 20.19 18.92
C ASP A 177 -15.22 20.48 17.59
N ASN A 178 -16.50 20.87 17.63
CA ASN A 178 -17.26 21.22 16.42
C ASN A 178 -16.84 22.54 15.73
N GLU A 179 -15.85 23.26 16.25
CA GLU A 179 -15.30 24.48 15.61
C GLU A 179 -13.82 24.38 15.18
N ASN A 180 -13.18 23.21 15.30
CA ASN A 180 -11.81 22.99 14.79
C ASN A 180 -11.77 21.85 13.78
N SER A 181 -12.22 22.14 12.57
CA SER A 181 -12.04 21.32 11.37
C SER A 181 -10.57 21.32 10.92
N ASN A 182 -9.70 20.60 11.65
CA ASN A 182 -8.36 20.25 11.21
C ASN A 182 -8.01 18.82 11.71
N GLY A 183 -8.25 17.80 10.87
CA GLY A 183 -7.53 16.51 10.93
C GLY A 183 -8.04 15.40 11.86
N GLY A 184 -9.25 15.47 12.40
CA GLY A 184 -9.73 14.51 13.42
C GLY A 184 -9.98 13.05 13.01
N ASN A 185 -9.77 12.67 11.75
CA ASN A 185 -10.04 11.30 11.24
C ASN A 185 -8.81 10.60 10.61
N THR A 186 -7.59 10.99 10.98
CA THR A 186 -6.37 10.25 10.63
C THR A 186 -5.98 9.31 11.77
N ALA A 187 -5.75 8.04 11.48
CA ALA A 187 -5.16 7.09 12.43
C ALA A 187 -3.77 7.60 12.84
N GLY A 188 -3.71 8.37 13.94
CA GLY A 188 -2.50 9.10 14.37
C GLY A 188 -2.80 10.26 15.31
N TYR A 189 -4.01 10.84 15.26
CA TYR A 189 -4.48 11.81 16.25
C TYR A 189 -4.90 11.11 17.55
N ASN A 190 -3.92 10.60 18.32
CA ASN A 190 -3.97 10.36 19.78
C ASN A 190 -2.81 9.50 20.34
N LEU A 191 -1.79 9.13 19.54
CA LEU A 191 -0.68 8.30 20.06
C LEU A 191 0.37 9.07 20.88
N GLY A 192 0.25 10.39 21.05
CA GLY A 192 1.21 11.17 21.86
C GLY A 192 0.63 12.49 22.34
N GLY A 193 -0.31 12.47 23.27
CA GLY A 193 -1.02 13.66 23.78
C GLY A 193 -0.18 14.95 23.82
N ILE A 194 -0.67 15.97 23.12
CA ILE A 194 -0.03 17.29 23.03
C ILE A 194 -0.03 17.92 24.43
N ASN A 195 1.15 18.19 25.00
CA ASN A 195 1.21 19.00 26.22
C ASN A 195 0.94 20.48 25.86
N GLY A 196 0.51 21.29 26.83
CA GLY A 196 0.11 22.69 26.65
C GLY A 196 1.13 23.66 26.02
N THR A 197 2.31 23.22 25.59
CA THR A 197 3.29 23.96 24.76
C THR A 197 3.27 23.59 23.28
N GLY A 198 2.43 22.64 22.84
CA GLY A 198 2.39 22.19 21.44
C GLY A 198 3.50 21.22 21.06
N GLN A 199 4.28 20.73 22.04
CA GLN A 199 5.30 19.71 21.81
C GLN A 199 4.69 18.31 21.83
N TYR A 200 5.00 17.52 20.80
CA TYR A 200 4.72 16.10 20.75
C TYR A 200 5.62 15.39 21.78
N PRO A 201 5.10 14.48 22.62
CA PRO A 201 5.94 13.56 23.36
C PRO A 201 6.77 12.74 22.36
N GLU A 202 8.09 12.91 22.37
CA GLU A 202 8.98 11.97 21.68
C GLU A 202 8.87 10.62 22.39
N LEU A 203 7.99 9.76 21.89
CA LEU A 203 8.00 8.35 22.23
C LEU A 203 9.23 7.75 21.54
N SER A 204 10.31 7.60 22.28
CA SER A 204 11.66 7.23 21.79
C SER A 204 11.74 5.95 20.93
N ASN A 205 10.66 5.18 20.81
CA ASN A 205 10.62 3.89 20.11
C ASN A 205 9.63 3.87 18.94
N PHE A 206 9.01 5.00 18.57
CA PHE A 206 8.13 5.07 17.40
C PHE A 206 8.83 5.77 16.24
N PRO A 207 8.69 5.27 14.99
CA PRO A 207 9.18 5.96 13.80
C PRO A 207 8.63 7.39 13.72
N THR A 208 9.52 8.34 13.46
CA THR A 208 9.19 9.74 13.15
C THR A 208 9.18 9.96 11.64
N LEU A 209 8.59 11.07 11.17
CA LEU A 209 8.60 11.40 9.74
C LEU A 209 10.01 11.46 9.17
N ILE A 210 10.95 12.06 9.90
CA ILE A 210 12.37 12.03 9.55
C ILE A 210 13.03 10.97 10.40
N ASP A 211 13.60 9.95 9.77
CA ASP A 211 14.38 8.92 10.45
C ASP A 211 15.59 9.59 11.16
N PRO A 212 15.79 9.37 12.48
CA PRO A 212 16.93 9.91 13.21
C PRO A 212 18.31 9.53 12.64
N ASP A 213 18.40 8.42 11.91
CA ASP A 213 19.64 7.96 11.27
C ASP A 213 19.92 8.69 9.94
N THR A 214 19.00 9.54 9.47
CA THR A 214 19.18 10.29 8.22
C THR A 214 20.36 11.27 8.34
N PRO A 215 21.37 11.19 7.45
CA PRO A 215 22.51 12.09 7.50
C PRO A 215 22.12 13.57 7.31
N GLU A 216 22.77 14.49 8.05
CA GLU A 216 22.54 15.93 7.91
C GLU A 216 22.75 16.43 6.47
N SER A 217 23.69 15.84 5.74
CA SER A 217 23.95 16.17 4.33
C SER A 217 22.79 15.82 3.39
N ALA A 218 21.87 14.95 3.82
CA ALA A 218 20.71 14.50 3.06
C ALA A 218 19.42 15.27 3.44
N LYS A 219 19.50 16.35 4.22
CA LYS A 219 18.31 17.14 4.59
C LYS A 219 17.90 18.17 3.55
N ILE A 220 18.78 18.46 2.61
CA ILE A 220 18.57 19.44 1.55
C ILE A 220 18.87 18.79 0.23
N TRP A 221 17.97 19.00 -0.73
CA TRP A 221 18.17 18.58 -2.10
C TRP A 221 18.16 19.77 -3.05
N ASN A 222 18.97 19.69 -4.11
CA ASN A 222 19.02 20.69 -5.16
C ASN A 222 18.50 20.06 -6.45
N SER A 223 17.34 20.53 -6.88
CA SER A 223 16.68 20.01 -8.07
C SER A 223 17.46 20.33 -9.35
N PRO A 224 17.68 19.36 -10.25
CA PRO A 224 18.15 19.60 -11.62
C PRO A 224 17.01 19.92 -12.60
N PHE A 225 15.75 19.90 -12.14
CA PHE A 225 14.53 20.04 -12.92
C PHE A 225 13.78 21.35 -12.66
N ASP A 226 13.93 21.90 -11.44
CA ASP A 226 13.29 23.13 -10.98
C ASP A 226 14.18 24.35 -11.21
N ASP A 227 13.86 25.12 -12.25
CA ASP A 227 14.57 26.35 -12.59
C ASP A 227 14.24 27.53 -11.64
N SER A 228 13.30 27.37 -10.68
CA SER A 228 12.91 28.45 -9.77
C SER A 228 13.95 28.76 -8.69
N GLY A 229 14.94 27.89 -8.50
CA GLY A 229 15.97 28.03 -7.45
C GLY A 229 15.43 27.84 -6.03
N LYS A 230 14.21 27.31 -5.87
CA LYS A 230 13.64 26.97 -4.57
C LYS A 230 14.42 25.83 -3.92
N GLN A 231 14.62 25.93 -2.60
CA GLN A 231 15.21 24.86 -1.81
C GLN A 231 14.19 23.75 -1.58
N TRP A 232 14.65 22.51 -1.74
CA TRP A 232 13.88 21.31 -1.38
C TRP A 232 14.37 20.78 -0.05
N ASN A 233 13.46 20.71 0.91
CA ASN A 233 13.75 20.25 2.28
C ASN A 233 13.21 18.84 2.47
N LEU A 234 13.97 18.01 3.19
CA LEU A 234 13.53 16.68 3.57
C LEU A 234 12.28 16.77 4.46
N VAL A 235 11.23 16.05 4.09
CA VAL A 235 9.94 15.99 4.82
C VAL A 235 9.60 14.58 5.30
N PHE A 236 10.19 13.57 4.69
CA PHE A 236 10.09 12.19 5.13
C PHE A 236 11.37 11.42 4.81
N SER A 237 11.78 10.50 5.68
CA SER A 237 12.81 9.51 5.40
C SER A 237 12.60 8.24 6.21
N ASP A 238 13.03 7.12 5.64
CA ASP A 238 13.19 5.84 6.32
C ASP A 238 14.50 5.22 5.83
N GLU A 239 15.45 5.01 6.76
CA GLU A 239 16.77 4.42 6.49
C GLU A 239 16.77 2.92 6.77
N PHE A 240 15.64 2.35 7.21
CA PHE A 240 15.44 0.91 7.43
C PHE A 240 16.47 0.21 8.34
N ASN A 241 17.20 0.97 9.16
CA ASN A 241 18.29 0.47 10.01
C ASN A 241 17.83 -0.42 11.16
N GLN A 242 16.57 -0.28 11.59
CA GLN A 242 15.99 -1.12 12.65
C GLN A 242 15.68 -2.52 12.11
N PRO A 243 16.37 -3.58 12.55
CA PRO A 243 16.21 -4.92 11.99
C PRO A 243 14.92 -5.60 12.51
N GLY A 244 14.33 -6.46 11.67
CA GLY A 244 13.20 -7.29 12.03
C GLY A 244 11.86 -6.57 12.09
N ARG A 245 11.73 -5.37 11.48
CA ARG A 245 10.43 -4.72 11.31
C ARG A 245 9.51 -5.63 10.50
N THR A 246 8.26 -5.64 10.88
CA THR A 246 7.17 -6.30 10.17
C THR A 246 6.25 -5.23 9.59
N PHE A 247 5.58 -5.57 8.50
CA PHE A 247 4.69 -4.67 7.78
C PHE A 247 3.29 -5.27 7.67
N TYR A 248 2.87 -6.12 8.62
CA TYR A 248 1.47 -6.55 8.67
C TYR A 248 0.58 -5.33 8.96
N PRO A 249 -0.72 -5.39 8.62
CA PRO A 249 -1.63 -4.30 8.88
C PRO A 249 -1.58 -3.83 10.34
N GLY A 250 -1.14 -2.58 10.54
CA GLY A 250 -1.04 -1.94 11.85
C GLY A 250 0.31 -2.07 12.58
N ASP A 251 1.28 -2.80 12.03
CA ASP A 251 2.61 -2.96 12.65
C ASP A 251 3.52 -1.75 12.42
N ASP A 252 3.38 -1.07 11.28
CA ASP A 252 4.20 0.07 10.89
C ASP A 252 3.32 1.30 10.59
N PRO A 253 3.70 2.50 11.06
CA PRO A 253 2.86 3.69 10.94
C PRO A 253 2.77 4.23 9.51
N PHE A 254 3.76 3.97 8.66
CA PHE A 254 3.87 4.57 7.33
C PHE A 254 3.56 3.59 6.20
N PHE A 255 3.84 2.31 6.42
CA PHE A 255 3.80 1.29 5.39
C PHE A 255 3.00 0.05 5.82
N THR A 256 2.25 -0.54 4.88
CA THR A 256 1.57 -1.82 5.07
C THR A 256 1.88 -2.74 3.89
N ALA A 257 2.34 -3.95 4.18
CA ALA A 257 2.46 -5.02 3.19
C ALA A 257 1.09 -5.67 2.93
N VAL A 258 0.78 -5.91 1.65
CA VAL A 258 -0.51 -6.46 1.24
C VAL A 258 -0.50 -7.99 1.23
N ASP A 259 -1.69 -8.58 1.40
CA ASP A 259 -1.95 -10.02 1.34
C ASP A 259 -2.93 -10.32 0.18
N ILE A 260 -2.42 -10.32 -1.06
CA ILE A 260 -3.24 -10.34 -2.29
C ILE A 260 -2.57 -11.08 -3.46
N HIS A 261 -3.38 -11.58 -4.38
CA HIS A 261 -2.95 -11.83 -5.77
C HIS A 261 -3.13 -10.56 -6.60
N TYR A 262 -2.06 -10.05 -7.19
CA TYR A 262 -2.11 -8.89 -8.07
C TYR A 262 -2.50 -9.30 -9.50
N TRP A 263 -3.79 -9.58 -9.66
CA TRP A 263 -4.38 -9.99 -10.93
C TRP A 263 -4.29 -8.97 -12.07
N PRO A 264 -4.18 -7.63 -11.88
CA PRO A 264 -4.20 -6.68 -13.01
C PRO A 264 -3.11 -6.95 -14.06
N THR A 265 -1.92 -7.33 -13.59
CA THR A 265 -0.81 -7.79 -14.44
C THR A 265 -0.72 -9.30 -14.50
N ASN A 266 -1.64 -10.03 -13.86
CA ASN A 266 -1.61 -11.50 -13.77
C ASN A 266 -0.27 -12.00 -13.19
N ASP A 267 0.10 -11.43 -12.05
CA ASP A 267 1.33 -11.79 -11.34
C ASP A 267 1.34 -13.28 -10.99
N LEU A 268 2.52 -13.90 -11.02
CA LEU A 268 2.69 -15.35 -10.87
C LEU A 268 2.83 -15.76 -9.40
N GLU A 269 3.03 -14.77 -8.54
CA GLU A 269 3.17 -14.85 -7.10
C GLU A 269 1.96 -14.31 -6.35
N TRP A 270 1.83 -14.77 -5.11
CA TRP A 270 1.02 -14.11 -4.10
C TRP A 270 1.89 -13.11 -3.34
N TYR A 271 1.41 -11.86 -3.19
CA TYR A 271 2.04 -10.90 -2.28
C TYR A 271 1.59 -11.19 -0.86
N ASP A 272 2.53 -11.50 0.02
CA ASP A 272 2.31 -11.92 1.40
C ASP A 272 3.16 -11.05 2.34
N PRO A 273 2.60 -10.51 3.44
CA PRO A 273 3.35 -9.65 4.36
C PRO A 273 4.60 -10.30 4.96
N GLY A 274 4.61 -11.62 5.13
CA GLY A 274 5.76 -12.39 5.62
C GLY A 274 6.91 -12.52 4.62
N ALA A 275 6.79 -11.99 3.40
CA ALA A 275 7.90 -11.84 2.46
C ALA A 275 8.64 -10.49 2.58
N VAL A 276 8.18 -9.62 3.48
CA VAL A 276 8.70 -8.27 3.69
C VAL A 276 9.24 -8.14 5.11
N THR A 277 10.48 -7.68 5.24
CA THR A 277 11.05 -7.33 6.55
C THR A 277 12.19 -6.33 6.38
N THR A 278 12.68 -5.77 7.49
CA THR A 278 13.98 -5.09 7.48
C THR A 278 15.08 -6.02 7.95
N ARG A 279 16.19 -6.08 7.20
CA ARG A 279 17.33 -6.93 7.52
C ARG A 279 18.62 -6.27 7.00
N ASP A 280 19.68 -6.34 7.80
CA ASP A 280 21.01 -5.83 7.45
C ASP A 280 21.02 -4.34 7.06
N GLY A 281 20.15 -3.52 7.67
CA GLY A 281 20.04 -2.09 7.40
C GLY A 281 19.18 -1.71 6.20
N HIS A 282 18.37 -2.65 5.68
CA HIS A 282 17.60 -2.44 4.45
C HIS A 282 16.18 -2.97 4.60
N LEU A 283 15.23 -2.38 3.86
CA LEU A 283 13.96 -3.03 3.56
C LEU A 283 14.22 -4.13 2.52
N VAL A 284 13.74 -5.33 2.78
CA VAL A 284 13.96 -6.53 1.95
C VAL A 284 12.62 -7.12 1.53
N LEU A 285 12.39 -7.18 0.22
CA LEU A 285 11.27 -7.89 -0.40
C LEU A 285 11.81 -9.18 -1.00
N THR A 286 11.34 -10.33 -0.52
CA THR A 286 11.87 -11.64 -0.90
C THR A 286 10.89 -12.39 -1.77
N LEU A 287 11.32 -12.78 -2.98
CA LEU A 287 10.56 -13.66 -3.85
C LEU A 287 11.07 -15.09 -3.75
N THR A 288 10.17 -16.00 -3.39
CA THR A 288 10.46 -17.43 -3.17
C THR A 288 9.59 -18.32 -4.06
N GLN A 289 10.16 -19.43 -4.52
CA GLN A 289 9.39 -20.51 -5.15
C GLN A 289 8.74 -21.37 -4.06
N GLN A 290 7.61 -20.88 -3.55
CA GLN A 290 6.85 -21.51 -2.49
C GLN A 290 5.37 -21.57 -2.89
N PRO A 291 4.76 -22.77 -3.01
CA PRO A 291 3.33 -22.87 -3.26
C PRO A 291 2.51 -22.25 -2.14
N ILE A 292 1.62 -21.31 -2.48
CA ILE A 292 0.75 -20.61 -1.55
C ILE A 292 -0.48 -20.09 -2.30
N HIS A 293 -1.67 -20.09 -1.68
CA HIS A 293 -2.91 -19.57 -2.27
C HIS A 293 -3.21 -20.02 -3.73
N ASN A 294 -2.86 -21.28 -4.06
CA ASN A 294 -2.95 -21.86 -5.42
C ASN A 294 -2.04 -21.24 -6.49
N LEU A 295 -1.07 -20.42 -6.08
CA LEU A 295 0.05 -19.95 -6.88
C LEU A 295 1.35 -20.69 -6.48
N MET A 296 2.39 -20.54 -7.30
CA MET A 296 3.65 -21.28 -7.13
C MET A 296 4.76 -20.46 -6.47
N PHE A 297 4.52 -19.15 -6.28
CA PHE A 297 5.50 -18.20 -5.78
C PHE A 297 4.87 -17.32 -4.71
N LYS A 298 5.73 -16.86 -3.79
CA LYS A 298 5.42 -15.89 -2.74
C LYS A 298 6.38 -14.71 -2.88
N SER A 299 5.86 -13.49 -2.80
CA SER A 299 6.67 -12.26 -2.79
C SER A 299 6.06 -11.19 -1.88
N GLY A 300 6.62 -9.98 -1.89
CA GLY A 300 6.16 -8.85 -1.10
C GLY A 300 5.77 -7.63 -1.95
N MET A 301 4.72 -6.93 -1.52
CA MET A 301 4.36 -5.59 -1.96
C MET A 301 4.01 -4.76 -0.73
N VAL A 302 4.59 -3.58 -0.61
CA VAL A 302 4.41 -2.63 0.48
C VAL A 302 3.81 -1.35 -0.08
N GLN A 303 2.81 -0.81 0.61
CA GLN A 303 2.10 0.41 0.21
C GLN A 303 2.07 1.38 1.39
N SER A 304 2.23 2.68 1.11
CA SER A 304 1.93 3.74 2.08
C SER A 304 0.50 4.28 1.96
N TRP A 305 -0.35 3.57 1.20
CA TRP A 305 -1.70 3.97 0.83
C TRP A 305 -2.50 4.39 2.06
N ASN A 306 -3.06 5.61 2.00
CA ASN A 306 -3.84 6.23 3.06
C ASN A 306 -3.14 6.36 4.44
N GLN A 307 -1.82 6.15 4.51
CA GLN A 307 -0.98 6.33 5.70
C GLN A 307 -0.02 7.51 5.53
N LEU A 308 0.69 7.55 4.39
CA LEU A 308 1.66 8.57 4.05
C LEU A 308 1.52 8.92 2.57
N CYS A 309 1.20 10.18 2.28
CA CYS A 309 1.08 10.69 0.92
C CYS A 309 1.77 12.05 0.79
N PHE A 310 2.13 12.42 -0.43
CA PHE A 310 2.74 13.70 -0.74
C PHE A 310 1.89 14.45 -1.76
N PHE A 311 1.68 15.75 -1.53
CA PHE A 311 0.76 16.56 -2.30
C PHE A 311 1.44 17.80 -2.90
N LYS A 312 1.00 18.18 -4.11
CA LYS A 312 1.49 19.28 -4.99
C LYS A 312 2.90 19.13 -5.52
N ASN A 313 3.84 18.62 -4.74
CA ASN A 313 5.17 18.31 -5.21
C ASN A 313 5.84 17.29 -4.30
N ALA A 314 6.77 16.52 -4.86
CA ALA A 314 7.77 15.81 -4.09
C ALA A 314 8.96 15.45 -5.01
N TYR A 315 10.15 15.39 -4.42
CA TYR A 315 11.25 14.59 -4.95
C TYR A 315 11.37 13.36 -4.07
N ILE A 316 11.15 12.19 -4.65
CA ILE A 316 11.28 10.90 -4.00
C ILE A 316 12.57 10.27 -4.50
N GLU A 317 13.49 10.06 -3.57
CA GLU A 317 14.77 9.42 -3.79
C GLU A 317 14.78 8.05 -3.11
N VAL A 318 15.19 7.03 -3.85
CA VAL A 318 15.30 5.67 -3.33
C VAL A 318 16.65 5.08 -3.71
N SER A 319 17.34 4.49 -2.73
CA SER A 319 18.57 3.74 -2.94
C SER A 319 18.25 2.25 -2.97
N ALA A 320 18.41 1.59 -4.12
CA ALA A 320 17.96 0.22 -4.31
C ALA A 320 19.01 -0.69 -4.95
N SER A 321 18.96 -1.98 -4.58
CA SER A 321 19.64 -3.10 -5.23
C SER A 321 18.58 -4.06 -5.78
N LEU A 322 18.75 -4.46 -7.04
CA LEU A 322 17.74 -5.19 -7.82
C LEU A 322 17.95 -6.70 -7.73
N PRO A 323 16.88 -7.51 -7.86
CA PRO A 323 16.96 -8.97 -7.86
C PRO A 323 17.65 -9.51 -9.12
N GLY A 324 18.24 -10.69 -9.01
CA GLY A 324 18.73 -11.46 -10.17
C GLY A 324 20.04 -10.93 -10.74
N VAL A 325 20.16 -10.99 -12.07
CA VAL A 325 21.33 -10.61 -12.89
C VAL A 325 20.88 -9.72 -14.07
N ASN A 326 21.83 -9.12 -14.78
CA ASN A 326 21.56 -8.14 -15.85
C ASN A 326 21.16 -8.73 -17.22
N ASP A 327 21.13 -10.05 -17.37
CA ASP A 327 20.90 -10.75 -18.64
C ASP A 327 19.79 -11.82 -18.58
N VAL A 328 19.15 -12.00 -17.41
CA VAL A 328 18.03 -12.93 -17.22
C VAL A 328 16.75 -12.15 -16.94
N SER A 329 15.80 -12.20 -17.87
CA SER A 329 14.47 -11.60 -17.75
C SER A 329 13.54 -12.41 -16.85
N GLY A 330 12.66 -11.72 -16.12
CA GLY A 330 11.53 -12.34 -15.44
C GLY A 330 11.15 -11.70 -14.11
N PHE A 331 12.11 -11.14 -13.35
CA PHE A 331 11.78 -10.33 -12.18
C PHE A 331 11.27 -8.96 -12.61
N TRP A 332 10.25 -8.48 -11.91
CA TRP A 332 9.66 -7.15 -12.07
C TRP A 332 9.71 -6.40 -10.73
N PRO A 333 10.88 -5.86 -10.34
CA PRO A 333 10.96 -4.96 -9.20
C PRO A 333 10.35 -3.59 -9.57
N GLY A 334 9.41 -3.15 -8.75
CA GLY A 334 8.66 -1.90 -8.91
C GLY A 334 8.86 -0.96 -7.73
N ILE A 335 9.16 0.31 -8.02
CA ILE A 335 9.06 1.44 -7.08
C ILE A 335 8.30 2.55 -7.78
N TRP A 336 7.16 2.91 -7.26
CA TRP A 336 6.22 3.77 -7.96
C TRP A 336 5.30 4.48 -6.99
N THR A 337 4.50 5.38 -7.53
CA THR A 337 3.52 6.16 -6.76
C THR A 337 2.16 6.11 -7.41
N MET A 338 1.11 6.24 -6.59
CA MET A 338 -0.27 6.26 -7.07
C MET A 338 -1.12 7.27 -6.30
N GLY A 339 -2.05 7.94 -6.99
CA GLY A 339 -3.01 8.85 -6.36
C GLY A 339 -3.92 8.13 -5.35
N ASN A 340 -4.08 8.70 -4.14
CA ASN A 340 -4.66 8.03 -2.96
C ASN A 340 -6.12 7.56 -3.11
N LEU A 341 -6.87 8.09 -4.10
CA LEU A 341 -8.24 7.63 -4.36
C LEU A 341 -8.27 6.23 -4.98
N GLY A 342 -7.19 5.76 -5.60
CA GLY A 342 -7.04 4.37 -6.00
C GLY A 342 -6.15 3.61 -5.01
N ARG A 343 -6.34 2.29 -4.92
CA ARG A 343 -5.50 1.41 -4.12
C ARG A 343 -4.94 0.28 -5.02
N PRO A 344 -3.62 0.15 -5.16
CA PRO A 344 -3.02 -0.88 -5.99
C PRO A 344 -3.46 -2.28 -5.58
N GLY A 345 -3.93 -3.07 -6.55
CA GLY A 345 -4.43 -4.43 -6.33
C GLY A 345 -5.89 -4.53 -5.89
N TYR A 346 -6.57 -3.41 -5.64
CA TYR A 346 -7.99 -3.34 -5.28
C TYR A 346 -8.80 -2.79 -6.45
N GLY A 347 -9.16 -3.66 -7.39
CA GLY A 347 -9.67 -3.28 -8.72
C GLY A 347 -10.85 -2.32 -8.70
N ALA A 348 -11.84 -2.55 -7.84
CA ALA A 348 -13.02 -1.69 -7.73
C ALA A 348 -12.66 -0.22 -7.41
N THR A 349 -11.57 0.02 -6.67
CA THR A 349 -11.11 1.38 -6.37
C THR A 349 -10.54 2.06 -7.61
N ASN A 350 -9.87 1.30 -8.47
CA ASN A 350 -9.18 1.79 -9.67
C ASN A 350 -10.12 1.92 -10.88
N ASP A 351 -11.25 1.21 -10.89
CA ASP A 351 -12.24 1.20 -11.97
C ASP A 351 -12.80 2.61 -12.23
N GLY A 352 -12.37 3.22 -13.33
CA GLY A 352 -12.69 4.61 -13.69
C GLY A 352 -11.92 5.69 -12.92
N LEU A 353 -10.91 5.33 -12.12
CA LEU A 353 -9.98 6.28 -11.49
C LEU A 353 -8.57 6.18 -12.04
N TRP A 354 -8.04 4.97 -12.18
CA TRP A 354 -6.74 4.76 -12.80
C TRP A 354 -6.91 4.65 -14.32
N PRO A 355 -6.02 5.25 -15.14
CA PRO A 355 -4.95 6.19 -14.80
C PRO A 355 -5.38 7.66 -15.05
N TYR A 356 -6.62 8.03 -14.72
CA TYR A 356 -7.15 9.36 -15.05
C TYR A 356 -6.37 10.49 -14.36
N SER A 357 -5.92 11.45 -15.16
CA SER A 357 -5.39 12.74 -14.71
C SER A 357 -6.03 13.87 -15.52
N TYR A 358 -7.31 14.14 -15.22
CA TYR A 358 -8.16 14.90 -16.12
C TYR A 358 -9.23 15.71 -15.41
N SER A 359 -9.47 16.94 -15.88
CA SER A 359 -10.50 17.85 -15.35
C SER A 359 -11.31 18.55 -16.45
N SER A 360 -11.24 18.07 -17.70
CA SER A 360 -12.08 18.58 -18.79
C SER A 360 -13.38 17.77 -18.89
N CYS A 361 -14.40 18.38 -19.49
CA CYS A 361 -15.74 17.82 -19.66
C CYS A 361 -16.05 17.65 -21.13
N ASP A 362 -15.49 16.60 -21.71
CA ASP A 362 -15.56 16.23 -23.11
C ASP A 362 -15.60 14.70 -23.26
N VAL A 363 -15.35 14.17 -24.46
CA VAL A 363 -15.45 12.73 -24.71
C VAL A 363 -14.45 11.90 -23.88
N GLY A 364 -13.37 12.50 -23.37
CA GLY A 364 -12.35 11.81 -22.59
C GLY A 364 -12.86 11.19 -21.29
N ILE A 365 -13.94 11.73 -20.72
CA ILE A 365 -14.54 11.20 -19.48
C ILE A 365 -15.57 10.10 -19.73
N MET A 366 -15.88 9.81 -20.99
CA MET A 366 -16.90 8.83 -21.37
C MET A 366 -16.29 7.44 -21.57
N PRO A 367 -17.10 6.36 -21.43
CA PRO A 367 -16.65 5.01 -21.73
C PRO A 367 -15.99 4.92 -23.10
N ASN A 368 -14.84 4.25 -23.14
CA ASN A 368 -14.02 4.01 -24.34
C ASN A 368 -13.58 5.27 -25.10
N GLN A 369 -13.68 6.48 -24.50
CA GLN A 369 -13.54 7.76 -25.22
C GLN A 369 -14.50 7.87 -26.42
N THR A 370 -15.74 7.40 -26.25
CA THR A 370 -16.80 7.44 -27.27
C THR A 370 -18.03 8.22 -26.80
N TYR A 371 -18.93 8.56 -27.72
CA TYR A 371 -20.12 9.32 -27.35
C TYR A 371 -21.16 8.43 -26.65
N ALA A 372 -21.66 8.91 -25.50
CA ALA A 372 -22.63 8.21 -24.66
C ALA A 372 -23.90 7.76 -25.40
N THR A 373 -24.30 8.50 -26.43
CA THR A 373 -25.66 8.47 -26.99
C THR A 373 -25.81 7.61 -28.24
N ASN A 374 -24.74 7.06 -28.83
CA ASN A 374 -24.81 6.50 -30.19
C ASN A 374 -23.97 5.23 -30.43
N ASN A 375 -24.34 4.11 -29.79
CA ASN A 375 -24.16 2.74 -30.31
C ASN A 375 -22.84 2.44 -31.08
N GLY A 376 -21.69 2.84 -30.53
CA GLY A 376 -20.36 2.61 -31.14
C GLY A 376 -19.80 3.74 -32.02
N THR A 377 -20.38 4.94 -31.97
CA THR A 377 -19.82 6.15 -32.59
C THR A 377 -18.98 6.94 -31.59
N GLY A 378 -17.91 7.56 -32.09
CA GLY A 378 -16.96 8.37 -31.35
C GLY A 378 -16.08 9.11 -32.35
N PRO A 379 -15.11 9.91 -31.87
CA PRO A 379 -14.07 10.44 -32.72
C PRO A 379 -13.44 9.31 -33.55
N THR A 380 -13.25 9.53 -34.86
CA THR A 380 -12.76 8.47 -35.75
C THR A 380 -11.43 7.90 -35.27
N ALA A 381 -10.56 8.73 -34.69
CA ALA A 381 -9.30 8.23 -34.15
C ALA A 381 -9.52 7.32 -32.92
N ALA A 382 -10.41 7.70 -32.00
CA ALA A 382 -10.72 6.89 -30.81
C ALA A 382 -11.25 5.48 -31.16
N LEU A 383 -11.85 5.31 -32.35
CA LEU A 383 -12.36 4.03 -32.83
C LEU A 383 -11.34 3.18 -33.60
N ASN A 384 -10.24 3.77 -34.10
CA ASN A 384 -9.40 3.11 -35.12
C ASN A 384 -7.89 3.23 -34.90
N THR A 385 -7.43 3.93 -33.87
CA THR A 385 -5.99 4.15 -33.61
C THR A 385 -5.50 3.51 -32.32
N GLY A 386 -6.31 2.64 -31.70
CA GLY A 386 -5.93 1.85 -30.54
C GLY A 386 -5.29 0.53 -30.89
N ASP A 387 -5.48 -0.45 -30.01
CA ASP A 387 -4.92 -1.80 -30.14
C ASP A 387 -5.55 -2.54 -31.34
N PRO A 388 -4.74 -2.95 -32.35
CA PRO A 388 -5.23 -3.66 -33.54
C PRO A 388 -5.64 -5.11 -33.26
N ASN A 389 -5.43 -5.63 -32.06
CA ASN A 389 -5.87 -6.96 -31.66
C ASN A 389 -7.39 -7.11 -31.94
N PRO A 390 -7.82 -8.19 -32.61
CA PRO A 390 -9.24 -8.41 -32.92
C PRO A 390 -10.18 -8.39 -31.71
N LEU A 391 -9.66 -8.62 -30.49
CA LEU A 391 -10.43 -8.50 -29.24
C LEU A 391 -10.87 -7.06 -28.96
N TYR A 392 -10.07 -6.08 -29.37
CA TYR A 392 -10.31 -4.65 -29.13
C TYR A 392 -10.73 -3.90 -30.41
N GLY A 393 -10.46 -4.47 -31.57
CA GLY A 393 -10.99 -4.01 -32.85
C GLY A 393 -10.49 -2.62 -33.26
N GLY A 394 -9.29 -2.21 -32.83
CA GLY A 394 -8.74 -0.88 -33.07
C GLY A 394 -9.24 0.21 -32.13
N SER A 395 -10.08 -0.14 -31.14
CA SER A 395 -10.59 0.83 -30.16
C SER A 395 -9.45 1.36 -29.29
N LEU A 396 -9.41 2.67 -29.10
CA LEU A 396 -8.37 3.34 -28.34
C LEU A 396 -8.42 3.03 -26.84
N SER A 397 -9.63 2.98 -26.28
CA SER A 397 -9.84 2.81 -24.85
C SER A 397 -10.90 1.75 -24.55
N PHE A 398 -10.66 1.00 -23.48
CA PHE A 398 -11.61 0.12 -22.81
C PHE A 398 -11.88 0.58 -21.38
N LEU A 399 -11.50 1.82 -21.05
CA LEU A 399 -11.82 2.41 -19.76
C LEU A 399 -13.33 2.67 -19.66
N PRO A 400 -13.92 2.50 -18.47
CA PRO A 400 -15.35 2.70 -18.23
C PRO A 400 -15.77 4.18 -18.22
N GLY A 401 -14.84 5.10 -18.49
CA GLY A 401 -15.04 6.54 -18.28
C GLY A 401 -14.50 7.01 -16.93
N GLN A 402 -14.28 8.31 -16.80
CA GLN A 402 -13.79 8.91 -15.56
C GLN A 402 -14.92 8.90 -14.52
N ARG A 403 -14.76 8.10 -13.47
CA ARG A 403 -15.76 7.93 -12.41
C ARG A 403 -16.04 9.22 -11.67
N LEU A 404 -14.98 9.99 -11.39
CA LEU A 404 -15.04 11.26 -10.64
C LEU A 404 -14.69 12.43 -11.56
N SER A 405 -15.52 12.68 -12.56
CA SER A 405 -15.31 13.77 -13.53
C SER A 405 -15.52 15.17 -12.92
N ALA A 406 -14.98 16.21 -13.57
CA ALA A 406 -15.10 17.60 -13.14
C ALA A 406 -16.53 18.18 -13.23
N CYS A 407 -17.44 17.54 -13.97
CA CYS A 407 -18.81 18.01 -14.20
C CYS A 407 -19.83 16.93 -13.79
N PRO A 408 -19.90 16.58 -12.50
CA PRO A 408 -20.95 15.71 -12.02
C PRO A 408 -22.32 16.35 -12.27
N CYS A 409 -23.36 15.52 -12.36
CA CYS A 409 -24.73 16.01 -12.45
C CYS A 409 -25.13 16.80 -11.19
N PRO A 410 -26.01 17.82 -11.32
CA PRO A 410 -26.51 18.54 -10.15
C PRO A 410 -27.12 17.59 -9.12
N GLY A 411 -26.71 17.72 -7.86
CA GLY A 411 -27.17 16.87 -6.77
C GLY A 411 -26.33 15.60 -6.54
N ASP A 412 -25.24 15.39 -7.27
CA ASP A 412 -24.25 14.38 -6.92
C ASP A 412 -23.61 14.71 -5.57
N THR A 413 -23.77 13.80 -4.61
CA THR A 413 -23.24 13.90 -3.25
C THR A 413 -22.02 13.01 -3.03
N ASP A 414 -21.64 12.18 -4.00
CA ASP A 414 -20.59 11.20 -3.84
C ASP A 414 -19.21 11.72 -4.26
N HIS A 415 -19.17 12.63 -5.24
CA HIS A 415 -17.92 13.25 -5.68
C HIS A 415 -17.14 13.86 -4.48
N PRO A 416 -15.85 13.52 -4.28
CA PRO A 416 -15.09 13.97 -3.10
C PRO A 416 -14.85 15.49 -3.11
N GLY A 417 -14.96 16.12 -4.27
CA GLY A 417 -14.70 17.54 -4.46
C GLY A 417 -13.22 17.84 -4.70
N PRO A 418 -12.86 19.12 -4.83
CA PRO A 418 -13.74 20.29 -4.85
C PRO A 418 -14.59 20.35 -6.15
N PRO A 419 -15.66 21.18 -6.19
CA PRO A 419 -16.48 21.34 -7.38
C PRO A 419 -15.66 21.78 -8.60
N GLY A 420 -15.94 21.21 -9.78
CA GLY A 420 -15.25 21.58 -11.02
C GLY A 420 -13.86 20.95 -11.20
N VAL A 421 -13.46 20.04 -10.31
CA VAL A 421 -12.18 19.32 -10.40
C VAL A 421 -12.44 17.85 -10.65
N GLY A 422 -11.90 17.32 -11.73
CA GLY A 422 -11.92 15.89 -12.01
C GLY A 422 -10.82 15.21 -11.19
N ARG A 423 -11.15 14.05 -10.64
CA ARG A 423 -10.32 13.28 -9.72
C ARG A 423 -9.96 11.94 -10.33
N GLY A 424 -8.86 11.35 -9.88
CA GLY A 424 -8.36 10.09 -10.41
C GLY A 424 -7.29 9.44 -9.54
N ALA A 425 -6.62 8.44 -10.09
CA ALA A 425 -5.53 7.73 -9.45
C ALA A 425 -4.38 7.59 -10.46
N VAL A 426 -3.63 8.67 -10.63
CA VAL A 426 -2.46 8.75 -11.52
C VAL A 426 -1.36 7.86 -10.98
N GLU A 427 -0.61 7.21 -11.88
CA GLU A 427 0.58 6.41 -11.57
C GLU A 427 1.83 7.14 -12.09
N ILE A 428 2.91 7.10 -11.31
CA ILE A 428 4.23 7.60 -11.69
C ILE A 428 5.29 6.63 -11.18
N ASP A 429 6.08 6.07 -12.08
CA ASP A 429 7.06 5.03 -11.79
C ASP A 429 8.47 5.60 -11.64
N ILE A 430 9.14 5.23 -10.56
CA ILE A 430 10.55 5.54 -10.29
C ILE A 430 11.44 4.44 -10.85
N ILE A 431 11.02 3.19 -10.62
CA ILE A 431 11.66 1.96 -11.08
C ILE A 431 10.55 1.03 -11.59
N GLU A 432 10.61 0.70 -12.86
CA GLU A 432 10.10 -0.56 -13.39
C GLU A 432 11.27 -1.24 -14.11
N ALA A 433 12.00 -2.11 -13.40
CA ALA A 433 13.19 -2.70 -13.99
C ALA A 433 12.83 -3.80 -14.99
N GLN A 434 13.55 -3.80 -16.10
CA GLN A 434 13.44 -4.78 -17.18
C GLN A 434 14.85 -5.13 -17.69
N ILE A 435 14.95 -6.23 -18.43
CA ILE A 435 16.18 -6.58 -19.14
C ILE A 435 15.96 -6.31 -20.63
N ASP A 436 16.89 -5.59 -21.27
CA ASP A 436 16.95 -5.55 -22.74
C ASP A 436 17.77 -6.74 -23.25
N PRO A 437 17.14 -7.78 -23.80
CA PRO A 437 17.83 -8.98 -24.23
C PRO A 437 18.71 -8.77 -25.48
N ARG A 438 18.55 -7.65 -26.20
CA ARG A 438 19.32 -7.37 -27.43
C ARG A 438 20.75 -6.93 -27.11
N VAL A 439 20.93 -6.30 -25.95
CA VAL A 439 22.21 -5.78 -25.48
C VAL A 439 22.64 -6.37 -24.14
N GLU A 440 21.84 -7.29 -23.58
CA GLU A 440 22.08 -8.00 -22.31
C GLU A 440 22.34 -7.03 -21.13
N LYS A 441 21.49 -5.99 -21.05
CA LYS A 441 21.59 -4.96 -20.01
C LYS A 441 20.28 -4.76 -19.28
N GLY A 442 20.42 -4.46 -17.99
CA GLY A 442 19.33 -3.90 -17.20
C GLY A 442 18.94 -2.51 -17.66
N ALA A 443 17.65 -2.22 -17.63
CA ALA A 443 17.11 -0.90 -17.89
C ALA A 443 15.94 -0.59 -16.95
N MET A 444 15.77 0.68 -16.61
CA MET A 444 14.63 1.17 -15.85
C MET A 444 13.64 1.80 -16.83
N SER A 445 12.42 1.26 -16.90
CA SER A 445 11.28 2.02 -17.41
C SER A 445 10.87 3.01 -16.33
N GLN A 446 10.85 4.29 -16.69
CA GLN A 446 10.48 5.40 -15.84
C GLN A 446 9.34 6.10 -16.53
N SER A 447 8.15 6.13 -15.92
CA SER A 447 6.90 6.46 -16.62
C SER A 447 5.94 7.28 -15.78
N ALA A 448 4.99 7.91 -16.48
CA ALA A 448 3.73 8.34 -15.90
C ALA A 448 2.57 7.91 -16.81
N GLN A 449 1.49 7.46 -16.19
CA GLN A 449 0.34 6.84 -16.85
C GLN A 449 -0.79 7.85 -16.91
N PHE A 450 -1.42 7.97 -18.07
CA PHE A 450 -2.45 8.96 -18.31
C PHE A 450 -3.69 8.33 -18.93
N ALA A 451 -4.84 8.83 -18.49
CA ALA A 451 -6.10 8.81 -19.23
C ALA A 451 -6.72 10.22 -19.18
N PRO A 452 -7.45 10.63 -20.23
CA PRO A 452 -7.74 9.92 -21.49
C PRO A 452 -6.51 9.82 -22.44
N PHE A 453 -6.64 9.10 -23.55
CA PHE A 453 -5.53 8.75 -24.44
C PHE A 453 -5.52 9.57 -25.74
N ASP A 454 -4.32 9.88 -26.22
CA ASP A 454 -4.02 10.35 -27.56
C ASP A 454 -4.17 9.25 -28.61
N ASP A 455 -4.40 9.63 -29.87
CA ASP A 455 -4.43 8.67 -30.96
C ASP A 455 -3.08 7.95 -31.10
N TYR A 456 -3.11 6.61 -31.24
CA TYR A 456 -1.94 5.74 -31.19
C TYR A 456 -1.16 5.79 -29.87
N TYR A 457 -1.77 6.30 -28.79
CA TYR A 457 -1.13 6.53 -27.49
C TYR A 457 0.10 7.46 -27.60
N GLN A 458 0.18 8.26 -28.67
CA GLN A 458 1.38 9.01 -29.01
C GLN A 458 1.36 10.40 -28.38
N TYR A 459 2.06 10.52 -27.26
CA TYR A 459 2.35 11.81 -26.62
C TYR A 459 3.38 12.64 -27.42
N ASP A 460 3.42 13.96 -27.17
CA ASP A 460 4.42 14.87 -27.75
C ASP A 460 5.78 14.70 -27.05
N ASN A 461 6.67 13.95 -27.69
CA ASN A 461 8.04 13.71 -27.26
C ASN A 461 9.06 14.68 -27.87
N SER A 462 8.61 15.82 -28.41
CA SER A 462 9.53 16.84 -28.93
C SER A 462 10.35 17.48 -27.81
N THR A 463 11.49 18.09 -28.17
CA THR A 463 12.37 18.78 -27.22
C THR A 463 11.74 20.00 -26.53
N ARG A 464 10.54 20.42 -26.96
CA ARG A 464 9.76 21.47 -26.30
C ARG A 464 8.93 20.91 -25.14
N SER A 465 8.49 19.66 -25.25
CA SER A 465 7.60 19.00 -24.30
C SER A 465 8.36 18.03 -23.38
N THR A 466 9.55 17.60 -23.79
CA THR A 466 10.38 16.67 -23.04
C THR A 466 11.85 17.04 -23.13
N LYS A 467 12.66 16.48 -22.22
CA LYS A 467 14.10 16.63 -22.22
C LYS A 467 14.76 15.33 -21.80
N ILE A 468 15.74 14.87 -22.58
CA ILE A 468 16.66 13.77 -22.21
C ILE A 468 18.04 14.38 -22.03
N TRP A 469 18.71 14.08 -20.90
CA TRP A 469 20.04 14.64 -20.59
C TRP A 469 21.16 13.89 -21.28
N ASP A 470 21.07 12.56 -21.33
CA ASP A 470 22.06 11.71 -21.98
C ASP A 470 21.37 10.69 -22.91
N PRO A 471 21.29 10.98 -24.22
CA PRO A 471 20.66 10.09 -25.19
C PRO A 471 21.46 8.79 -25.45
N SER A 472 22.68 8.65 -24.91
CA SER A 472 23.43 7.40 -24.96
C SER A 472 23.02 6.40 -23.88
N VAL A 473 22.36 6.89 -22.82
CA VAL A 473 21.86 6.10 -21.68
C VAL A 473 20.35 5.99 -21.70
N THR A 474 19.65 7.08 -22.02
CA THR A 474 18.18 7.19 -21.94
C THR A 474 17.57 7.40 -23.31
N HIS A 475 16.48 6.70 -23.59
CA HIS A 475 15.70 6.83 -24.82
C HIS A 475 14.20 6.73 -24.50
N PHE A 476 13.33 7.29 -25.34
CA PHE A 476 11.89 7.08 -25.14
C PHE A 476 11.51 5.62 -25.33
N ASN A 477 10.58 5.17 -24.50
CA ASN A 477 10.09 3.80 -24.56
C ASN A 477 9.32 3.58 -25.87
N SER A 478 9.48 2.40 -26.46
CA SER A 478 8.69 1.99 -27.62
C SER A 478 7.28 1.56 -27.24
N TYR A 479 7.08 1.12 -25.98
CA TYR A 479 5.76 0.87 -25.44
C TYR A 479 5.11 2.20 -25.05
N LEU A 480 4.01 2.54 -25.72
CA LEU A 480 3.27 3.79 -25.53
C LEU A 480 1.99 3.62 -24.70
N GLY A 481 1.63 2.38 -24.35
CA GLY A 481 0.39 2.06 -23.64
C GLY A 481 -0.43 0.99 -24.33
N GLY A 482 -1.72 0.96 -24.01
CA GLY A 482 -2.71 0.04 -24.54
C GLY A 482 -4.12 0.46 -24.12
N VAL A 483 -5.11 -0.42 -24.31
CA VAL A 483 -6.53 -0.07 -24.13
C VAL A 483 -6.93 0.41 -22.73
N TYR A 484 -6.06 0.23 -21.72
CA TYR A 484 -6.31 0.67 -20.34
C TYR A 484 -5.40 1.82 -19.88
N GLN A 485 -4.41 2.23 -20.65
CA GLN A 485 -3.49 3.30 -20.28
C GLN A 485 -2.75 3.89 -21.48
N GLU A 486 -2.42 5.18 -21.42
CA GLU A 486 -1.32 5.76 -22.17
C GLU A 486 -0.11 5.92 -21.26
N ALA A 487 1.07 5.52 -21.72
CA ALA A 487 2.32 5.58 -20.96
C ALA A 487 3.27 6.61 -21.58
N VAL A 488 3.57 7.66 -20.82
CA VAL A 488 4.62 8.62 -21.16
C VAL A 488 5.90 8.17 -20.46
N SER A 489 6.83 7.60 -21.22
CA SER A 489 7.90 6.78 -20.65
C SER A 489 9.27 7.00 -21.30
N GLY A 490 10.30 7.02 -20.47
CA GLY A 490 11.70 6.93 -20.84
C GLY A 490 12.34 5.68 -20.25
N VAL A 491 13.23 5.05 -21.02
CA VAL A 491 14.00 3.88 -20.61
C VAL A 491 15.47 4.25 -20.47
N SER A 492 16.02 4.03 -19.29
CA SER A 492 17.42 4.33 -18.97
C SER A 492 18.19 3.06 -18.63
N TYR A 493 19.33 2.82 -19.27
CA TYR A 493 20.20 1.70 -18.90
C TYR A 493 20.84 1.90 -17.52
N VAL A 494 21.05 0.79 -16.81
CA VAL A 494 21.75 0.74 -15.52
C VAL A 494 23.01 -0.10 -15.59
N ASP A 495 23.92 0.10 -14.66
CA ASP A 495 25.12 -0.74 -14.57
C ASP A 495 24.84 -2.07 -13.86
N ASN A 496 25.61 -3.09 -14.21
CA ASN A 496 25.37 -4.46 -13.76
C ASN A 496 25.57 -4.65 -12.24
N ALA A 497 26.31 -3.75 -11.57
CA ALA A 497 26.62 -3.93 -10.16
C ALA A 497 25.38 -3.77 -9.27
N VAL A 498 24.30 -3.16 -9.76
CA VAL A 498 23.05 -2.99 -9.00
C VAL A 498 22.35 -4.32 -8.65
N TYR A 499 22.62 -5.37 -9.42
CA TYR A 499 21.97 -6.67 -9.34
C TYR A 499 22.54 -7.54 -8.21
N ALA A 500 21.66 -8.13 -7.39
CA ALA A 500 21.97 -8.88 -6.18
C ALA A 500 22.85 -10.10 -6.42
N ASN A 501 22.72 -10.78 -7.56
CA ASN A 501 23.56 -11.92 -7.92
C ASN A 501 24.84 -11.54 -8.68
N VAL A 502 25.15 -10.24 -8.81
CA VAL A 502 26.39 -9.72 -9.38
C VAL A 502 27.26 -9.11 -8.28
N SER A 503 26.93 -7.90 -7.85
CA SER A 503 27.59 -7.21 -6.72
C SER A 503 26.58 -6.77 -5.65
N GLY A 504 25.33 -6.56 -6.05
CA GLY A 504 24.28 -6.07 -5.16
C GLY A 504 24.56 -4.69 -4.59
N GLU A 505 25.26 -3.85 -5.34
CA GLU A 505 25.50 -2.46 -4.97
C GLU A 505 24.21 -1.66 -5.05
N PHE A 506 24.11 -0.62 -4.23
CA PHE A 506 22.98 0.28 -4.28
C PHE A 506 23.20 1.38 -5.31
N ARG A 507 22.13 1.75 -6.00
CA ARG A 507 22.07 2.92 -6.89
C ARG A 507 20.88 3.77 -6.50
N THR A 508 21.06 5.08 -6.66
CA THR A 508 20.02 6.06 -6.39
C THR A 508 19.13 6.26 -7.61
N PHE A 509 17.84 6.07 -7.44
CA PHE A 509 16.79 6.35 -8.40
C PHE A 509 15.83 7.37 -7.80
N GLY A 510 15.10 8.10 -8.64
CA GLY A 510 14.12 9.03 -8.09
C GLY A 510 13.20 9.64 -9.11
N VAL A 511 12.14 10.26 -8.60
CA VAL A 511 11.24 11.08 -9.39
C VAL A 511 10.97 12.38 -8.65
N GLU A 512 11.01 13.49 -9.38
CA GLU A 512 10.50 14.77 -8.95
C GLU A 512 9.23 15.06 -9.74
N TRP A 513 8.12 15.34 -9.06
CA TRP A 513 6.96 15.95 -9.70
C TRP A 513 6.60 17.26 -9.02
N SER A 514 6.04 18.17 -9.82
CA SER A 514 5.48 19.42 -9.33
C SER A 514 4.19 19.70 -10.10
N ALA A 515 3.12 19.95 -9.36
CA ALA A 515 1.83 20.39 -9.86
C ALA A 515 1.53 21.79 -9.30
N ASP A 516 1.14 22.69 -10.20
CA ASP A 516 0.71 24.04 -9.87
C ASP A 516 -0.79 24.16 -10.16
N LEU A 517 -1.59 24.12 -9.10
CA LEU A 517 -3.05 24.18 -9.18
C LEU A 517 -3.57 25.51 -9.75
N THR A 518 -2.75 26.55 -9.75
CA THR A 518 -3.11 27.89 -10.25
C THR A 518 -2.72 28.08 -11.71
N ASN A 519 -1.53 27.60 -12.08
CA ASN A 519 -1.03 27.61 -13.45
C ASN A 519 -0.46 26.25 -13.81
N ARG A 520 -1.33 25.35 -14.27
CA ARG A 520 -1.03 23.96 -14.64
C ARG A 520 0.09 23.80 -15.67
N GLN A 521 0.43 24.85 -16.43
CA GLN A 521 1.54 24.82 -17.39
C GLN A 521 2.92 24.84 -16.72
N ASN A 522 3.00 25.23 -15.44
CA ASN A 522 4.23 25.21 -14.65
C ASN A 522 4.57 23.83 -14.07
N GLY A 523 3.67 22.84 -14.26
CA GLY A 523 3.93 21.48 -13.78
C GLY A 523 5.03 20.78 -14.57
N TYR A 524 5.54 19.67 -14.04
CA TYR A 524 6.45 18.75 -14.73
C TYR A 524 6.63 17.47 -13.91
N VAL A 525 7.22 16.45 -14.56
CA VAL A 525 7.77 15.26 -13.90
C VAL A 525 9.17 15.02 -14.46
N GLY A 526 10.16 14.82 -13.59
CA GLY A 526 11.55 14.57 -13.93
C GLY A 526 12.10 13.35 -13.20
N TRP A 527 12.89 12.53 -13.87
CA TRP A 527 13.39 11.26 -13.34
C TRP A 527 14.91 11.24 -13.20
N ILE A 528 15.36 10.64 -12.10
CA ILE A 528 16.76 10.37 -11.79
C ILE A 528 17.05 8.89 -12.03
N ASN A 529 18.13 8.61 -12.74
CA ASN A 529 18.69 7.27 -12.92
C ASN A 529 20.15 7.26 -12.44
N GLN A 530 20.45 6.41 -11.45
CA GLN A 530 21.78 6.25 -10.85
C GLN A 530 22.41 7.59 -10.40
N GLY A 531 21.62 8.41 -9.71
CA GLY A 531 22.04 9.71 -9.16
C GLY A 531 22.21 10.83 -10.20
N LYS A 532 21.78 10.62 -11.45
CA LYS A 532 21.86 11.62 -12.53
C LYS A 532 20.47 11.87 -13.15
N PRO A 533 20.18 13.10 -13.60
CA PRO A 533 18.96 13.37 -14.36
C PRO A 533 18.94 12.53 -15.64
N ALA A 534 17.86 11.77 -15.82
CA ALA A 534 17.64 10.92 -16.98
C ALA A 534 16.81 11.67 -18.03
N TRP A 535 15.55 11.93 -17.70
CA TRP A 535 14.62 12.62 -18.57
C TRP A 535 13.53 13.38 -17.79
N GLN A 536 12.80 14.25 -18.48
CA GLN A 536 11.73 15.07 -17.93
C GLN A 536 10.61 15.24 -18.96
N MET A 537 9.37 15.33 -18.48
CA MET A 537 8.20 15.71 -19.24
C MET A 537 7.55 16.98 -18.69
N TYR A 538 6.98 17.78 -19.58
CA TYR A 538 6.14 18.94 -19.28
C TYR A 538 4.66 18.63 -19.61
N PRO A 539 3.70 19.43 -19.11
CA PRO A 539 2.27 19.26 -19.38
C PRO A 539 1.93 19.25 -20.87
N SER A 540 2.73 19.93 -21.69
CA SER A 540 2.55 19.94 -23.14
C SER A 540 2.80 18.59 -23.82
N SER A 541 3.46 17.62 -23.15
CA SER A 541 3.60 16.24 -23.65
C SER A 541 2.25 15.56 -23.82
N VAL A 542 1.30 15.87 -22.92
CA VAL A 542 -0.07 15.33 -22.89
C VAL A 542 -1.09 16.46 -23.11
N GLY A 543 -0.77 17.34 -24.06
CA GLY A 543 -1.58 18.49 -24.44
C GLY A 543 -2.82 18.10 -25.26
N PRO A 544 -3.84 18.98 -25.38
CA PRO A 544 -5.11 18.68 -26.04
C PRO A 544 -4.98 18.01 -27.41
N ASN A 545 -5.84 17.05 -27.68
CA ASN A 545 -5.83 16.32 -28.95
C ASN A 545 -7.20 16.37 -29.62
N PRO A 546 -7.35 17.18 -30.69
CA PRO A 546 -8.62 17.35 -31.39
C PRO A 546 -9.02 16.12 -32.23
N ARG A 547 -8.11 15.19 -32.55
CA ARG A 547 -8.45 13.98 -33.33
C ARG A 547 -9.27 12.99 -32.53
N VAL A 548 -9.07 12.98 -31.22
CA VAL A 548 -9.82 12.20 -30.24
C VAL A 548 -10.70 13.09 -29.33
N GLU A 549 -10.83 14.38 -29.67
CA GLU A 549 -11.68 15.37 -28.99
C GLU A 549 -11.47 15.50 -27.47
N ILE A 550 -10.23 15.38 -27.01
CA ILE A 550 -9.86 15.54 -25.60
C ILE A 550 -9.09 16.84 -25.34
N GLY A 551 -9.31 17.43 -24.17
CA GLY A 551 -8.56 18.53 -23.60
C GLY A 551 -7.20 18.14 -23.00
N GLN A 552 -6.69 19.07 -22.20
CA GLN A 552 -5.37 19.00 -21.54
C GLN A 552 -5.43 18.01 -20.37
N ARG A 553 -4.54 17.01 -20.38
CA ARG A 553 -4.29 16.17 -19.20
C ARG A 553 -3.40 16.90 -18.19
N LEU A 554 -3.42 16.47 -16.95
CA LEU A 554 -2.78 17.17 -15.84
C LEU A 554 -1.55 16.40 -15.35
N ILE A 555 -0.48 17.10 -14.96
CA ILE A 555 0.49 16.50 -14.04
C ILE A 555 -0.24 16.26 -12.71
N SER A 556 -0.03 15.09 -12.09
CA SER A 556 -0.87 14.63 -10.98
C SER A 556 -1.10 15.73 -9.95
N GLU A 557 -2.37 16.08 -9.78
CA GLU A 557 -2.86 16.98 -8.75
C GLU A 557 -3.46 16.17 -7.59
N GLU A 558 -3.16 14.88 -7.45
CA GLU A 558 -3.66 14.02 -6.36
C GLU A 558 -2.60 13.89 -5.25
N PRO A 559 -2.99 13.66 -3.98
CA PRO A 559 -2.04 13.19 -2.97
C PRO A 559 -1.54 11.79 -3.38
N MET A 560 -0.23 11.63 -3.50
CA MET A 560 0.40 10.41 -4.04
C MET A 560 0.98 9.54 -2.92
N ALA A 561 0.62 8.26 -2.88
CA ALA A 561 1.19 7.25 -2.00
C ALA A 561 2.35 6.50 -2.67
N LEU A 562 3.23 5.90 -1.88
CA LEU A 562 4.39 5.08 -2.29
C LEU A 562 4.01 3.60 -2.39
N ILE A 563 4.58 2.91 -3.38
CA ILE A 563 4.46 1.47 -3.57
C ILE A 563 5.83 0.87 -3.88
N PHE A 564 6.18 -0.21 -3.19
CA PHE A 564 7.35 -1.03 -3.47
C PHE A 564 6.91 -2.48 -3.67
N ASN A 565 7.28 -3.12 -4.77
CA ASN A 565 6.96 -4.52 -5.01
C ASN A 565 8.10 -5.26 -5.70
N LEU A 566 8.14 -6.57 -5.49
CA LEU A 566 8.97 -7.48 -6.27
C LEU A 566 8.06 -8.48 -6.95
N GLY A 567 7.69 -8.21 -8.20
CA GLY A 567 6.75 -9.04 -8.94
C GLY A 567 7.39 -9.99 -9.96
N MET A 568 6.57 -10.83 -10.57
CA MET A 568 6.86 -11.54 -11.83
C MET A 568 5.59 -11.68 -12.66
N SER A 569 5.63 -11.21 -13.91
CA SER A 569 4.51 -11.38 -14.84
C SER A 569 4.96 -11.40 -16.29
N ASN A 570 4.39 -12.35 -17.06
CA ASN A 570 4.54 -12.40 -18.53
C ASN A 570 3.82 -11.27 -19.27
N ASN A 571 2.94 -10.52 -18.59
CA ASN A 571 2.35 -9.31 -19.14
C ASN A 571 3.29 -8.11 -18.99
N PHE A 572 4.36 -8.25 -18.20
CA PHE A 572 5.37 -7.22 -17.99
C PHE A 572 6.65 -7.53 -18.79
N ASP A 573 7.29 -8.67 -18.50
CA ASP A 573 8.48 -9.16 -19.21
C ASP A 573 8.43 -10.69 -19.34
N LEU A 574 9.14 -11.24 -20.33
CA LEU A 574 9.19 -12.69 -20.51
C LEU A 574 9.88 -13.36 -19.32
N VAL A 575 9.15 -14.21 -18.59
CA VAL A 575 9.68 -14.91 -17.42
C VAL A 575 10.45 -16.17 -17.83
N ARG A 576 11.78 -16.15 -17.65
CA ARG A 576 12.68 -17.28 -18.01
C ARG A 576 12.99 -18.17 -16.81
N PHE A 577 11.99 -18.93 -16.36
CA PHE A 577 12.10 -19.75 -15.16
C PHE A 577 13.33 -20.67 -15.06
N SER A 578 13.84 -21.21 -16.18
CA SER A 578 15.00 -22.11 -16.16
C SER A 578 16.30 -21.42 -15.75
N ASP A 579 16.37 -20.11 -15.93
CA ASP A 579 17.59 -19.31 -15.80
C ASP A 579 17.54 -18.43 -14.54
N MET A 580 16.38 -18.36 -13.88
CA MET A 580 16.15 -17.57 -12.67
C MET A 580 16.63 -18.28 -11.41
N ILE A 581 17.12 -17.51 -10.44
CA ILE A 581 17.62 -18.00 -9.16
C ILE A 581 16.62 -17.61 -8.05
N PHE A 582 16.13 -18.62 -7.32
CA PHE A 582 15.24 -18.44 -6.17
C PHE A 582 15.85 -19.03 -4.87
N PRO A 583 15.59 -18.43 -3.69
CA PRO A 583 14.93 -17.13 -3.51
C PRO A 583 15.78 -15.97 -4.06
N ASN A 584 15.13 -14.86 -4.35
CA ASN A 584 15.80 -13.62 -4.75
C ASN A 584 15.21 -12.43 -4.01
N GLU A 585 15.98 -11.35 -3.92
CA GLU A 585 15.65 -10.21 -3.06
C GLU A 585 15.82 -8.90 -3.82
N MET A 586 14.83 -8.03 -3.66
CA MET A 586 14.98 -6.59 -3.89
C MET A 586 15.26 -5.94 -2.54
N ARG A 587 16.29 -5.10 -2.48
CA ARG A 587 16.71 -4.43 -1.25
C ARG A 587 16.66 -2.92 -1.44
N ILE A 588 16.09 -2.22 -0.47
CA ILE A 588 16.02 -0.76 -0.43
C ILE A 588 16.78 -0.29 0.81
N ASP A 589 17.83 0.47 0.57
CA ASP A 589 18.72 1.02 1.60
C ASP A 589 18.06 2.21 2.31
N TYR A 590 17.46 3.13 1.56
CA TYR A 590 16.65 4.19 2.13
C TYR A 590 15.59 4.67 1.13
N VAL A 591 14.55 5.29 1.68
CA VAL A 591 13.65 6.21 0.95
C VAL A 591 13.71 7.58 1.60
N ARG A 592 13.87 8.62 0.79
CA ARG A 592 13.89 10.01 1.24
C ARG A 592 12.97 10.84 0.35
N VAL A 593 12.16 11.68 0.97
CA VAL A 593 11.20 12.52 0.27
C VAL A 593 11.40 13.97 0.67
N TYR A 594 11.50 14.82 -0.35
CA TYR A 594 11.75 16.24 -0.21
C TYR A 594 10.59 17.02 -0.81
N GLN A 595 10.29 18.18 -0.24
CA GLN A 595 9.32 19.12 -0.80
C GLN A 595 9.90 20.53 -0.83
N LYS A 596 9.48 21.27 -1.85
CA LYS A 596 9.65 22.72 -1.88
C LYS A 596 8.45 23.41 -1.25
N GLU A 597 8.59 24.71 -0.99
CA GLU A 597 7.51 25.54 -0.47
C GLU A 597 6.21 25.36 -1.28
N GLY A 598 5.10 25.12 -0.57
CA GLY A 598 3.77 24.89 -1.14
C GLY A 598 3.39 23.41 -1.25
N GLY A 599 4.33 22.48 -1.07
CA GLY A 599 4.03 21.05 -0.89
C GLY A 599 3.53 20.74 0.51
N SER A 600 2.85 19.60 0.67
CA SER A 600 2.46 19.09 1.98
C SER A 600 2.54 17.56 2.06
N VAL A 601 2.74 17.05 3.28
CA VAL A 601 2.61 15.63 3.64
C VAL A 601 1.20 15.39 4.16
N GLY A 602 0.49 14.43 3.58
CA GLY A 602 -0.86 14.05 3.97
C GLY A 602 -1.70 13.54 2.80
N CYS A 603 -2.64 12.64 3.12
CA CYS A 603 -3.49 11.97 2.13
C CYS A 603 -4.85 12.68 1.92
N ASP A 604 -5.21 13.65 2.77
CA ASP A 604 -6.51 14.35 2.75
C ASP A 604 -6.36 15.88 2.76
N PRO A 605 -5.64 16.48 1.78
CA PRO A 605 -5.55 17.93 1.68
C PRO A 605 -6.92 18.55 1.34
N GLU A 606 -7.20 19.77 1.81
CA GLU A 606 -8.48 20.47 1.57
C GLU A 606 -8.78 20.63 0.07
N GLU A 607 -7.75 20.87 -0.75
CA GLU A 607 -7.92 21.02 -2.19
C GLU A 607 -8.17 19.68 -2.90
N ARG A 608 -7.84 18.55 -2.28
CA ARG A 608 -7.99 17.19 -2.85
C ARG A 608 -8.38 16.19 -1.76
N PRO A 609 -9.57 16.32 -1.16
CA PRO A 609 -9.98 15.45 -0.08
C PRO A 609 -10.14 14.02 -0.59
N THR A 610 -9.82 13.05 0.26
CA THR A 610 -9.94 11.60 -0.02
C THR A 610 -10.55 10.84 1.15
N ALA A 611 -10.34 11.26 2.40
CA ALA A 611 -10.65 10.47 3.59
C ALA A 611 -12.15 10.14 3.69
N ALA A 612 -13.01 11.16 3.55
CA ALA A 612 -14.45 10.97 3.62
C ALA A 612 -15.00 10.10 2.49
N TYR A 613 -14.38 10.12 1.31
CA TYR A 613 -14.77 9.28 0.18
C TYR A 613 -14.35 7.83 0.41
N ILE A 614 -13.11 7.61 0.83
CA ILE A 614 -12.59 6.28 1.15
C ILE A 614 -13.43 5.61 2.25
N GLU A 615 -13.78 6.33 3.33
CA GLU A 615 -14.59 5.76 4.42
C GLU A 615 -16.00 5.37 3.95
N ARG A 616 -16.66 6.19 3.12
CA ARG A 616 -17.98 5.85 2.55
C ARG A 616 -17.96 4.60 1.70
N HIS A 617 -16.81 4.31 1.08
CA HIS A 617 -16.63 3.22 0.11
C HIS A 617 -15.67 2.13 0.59
N LYS A 618 -15.46 2.01 1.91
CA LYS A 618 -14.42 1.17 2.51
C LYS A 618 -14.43 -0.29 2.08
N ASP A 619 -15.58 -0.84 1.67
CA ASP A 619 -15.68 -2.21 1.20
C ASP A 619 -14.89 -2.42 -0.10
N ALA A 620 -14.90 -1.43 -1.02
CA ALA A 620 -14.08 -1.46 -2.23
C ALA A 620 -12.59 -1.42 -1.91
N TYR A 621 -12.21 -0.65 -0.90
CA TYR A 621 -10.81 -0.46 -0.48
C TYR A 621 -10.25 -1.60 0.37
N ASN A 622 -11.09 -2.46 0.95
CA ASN A 622 -10.66 -3.56 1.83
C ASN A 622 -10.87 -4.95 1.22
N ASN A 623 -11.49 -5.04 0.03
CA ASN A 623 -11.73 -6.32 -0.62
C ASN A 623 -11.07 -6.38 -2.02
N PRO A 624 -9.92 -7.08 -2.15
CA PRO A 624 -9.19 -7.16 -3.42
C PRO A 624 -9.91 -8.01 -4.47
N ASN A 625 -10.92 -8.81 -4.09
CA ASN A 625 -11.69 -9.64 -5.01
C ASN A 625 -12.77 -8.85 -5.77
N LEU A 626 -13.05 -7.61 -5.34
CA LEU A 626 -13.96 -6.71 -6.06
C LEU A 626 -13.17 -5.99 -7.15
N THR A 627 -13.44 -6.35 -8.40
CA THR A 627 -12.64 -5.88 -9.55
C THR A 627 -13.25 -4.69 -10.29
N THR A 628 -14.53 -4.39 -10.06
CA THR A 628 -15.24 -3.28 -10.71
C THR A 628 -16.04 -2.48 -9.68
N TRP A 629 -16.28 -1.21 -9.96
CA TRP A 629 -17.05 -0.33 -9.09
C TRP A 629 -18.48 -0.86 -8.82
N PRO A 630 -19.22 -1.39 -9.83
CA PRO A 630 -20.52 -2.00 -9.59
C PRO A 630 -20.47 -3.27 -8.74
N ALA A 631 -19.40 -4.07 -8.84
CA ALA A 631 -19.23 -5.24 -7.99
C ALA A 631 -19.09 -4.86 -6.51
N ALA A 632 -18.57 -3.67 -6.21
CA ALA A 632 -18.52 -3.11 -4.87
C ALA A 632 -19.81 -2.43 -4.41
N GLY A 633 -20.91 -2.56 -5.18
CA GLY A 633 -22.19 -1.91 -4.88
C GLY A 633 -22.25 -0.44 -5.29
N GLY A 634 -21.21 0.08 -5.93
CA GLY A 634 -21.16 1.43 -6.48
C GLY A 634 -22.00 1.56 -7.75
N THR A 635 -22.42 2.78 -8.06
CA THR A 635 -22.99 3.12 -9.37
C THR A 635 -22.09 4.17 -10.02
N TYR A 636 -21.85 4.07 -11.33
CA TYR A 636 -21.10 5.09 -12.05
C TYR A 636 -21.86 6.43 -11.99
N PRO A 637 -21.23 7.50 -11.48
CA PRO A 637 -21.85 8.82 -11.45
C PRO A 637 -22.18 9.30 -12.87
N LYS A 638 -23.34 9.93 -13.03
CA LYS A 638 -23.66 10.64 -14.26
C LYS A 638 -22.91 11.97 -14.31
N ASN A 639 -22.61 12.43 -15.51
CA ASN A 639 -21.94 13.69 -15.75
C ASN A 639 -22.72 14.53 -16.78
N GLN A 640 -22.49 15.84 -16.77
CA GLN A 640 -23.24 16.79 -17.61
C GLN A 640 -22.96 16.60 -19.11
N PHE A 641 -21.80 16.05 -19.49
CA PHE A 641 -21.46 15.81 -20.89
C PHE A 641 -22.23 14.62 -21.47
N GLY A 642 -22.32 13.51 -20.72
CA GLY A 642 -23.09 12.32 -21.07
C GLY A 642 -24.60 12.44 -20.85
N GLY A 643 -25.02 13.47 -20.09
CA GLY A 643 -26.42 13.76 -19.78
C GLY A 643 -26.83 13.34 -18.37
N CYS A 644 -27.59 14.22 -17.72
CA CYS A 644 -28.32 13.95 -16.49
C CYS A 644 -29.73 13.43 -16.85
#